data_AF-A0A2T3Z9E9-F1
#
_entry.id   AF-A0A2T3Z9E9-F1
#
_cell.length_a   1.000
_cell.length_b   1.000
_cell.length_c   1.000
_cell.angle_alpha   90.00
_cell.angle_beta   90.00
_cell.angle_gamma   90.00
#
_symmetry.space_group_name_H-M   'P 1'
#
loop_
_entity.id
_entity.type
_entity.pdbx_description
1 polymer ?
#
loop_
_entity_poly.entity_id
_entity_poly.type
_entity_poly.pdbx_seq_one_letter_code
_entity_poly.pdbx_strand_id
1 'polypeptide(L)'
;MEGGPSQTHRLTDIYLQKTSDEYTAGWICAICTEYIAAQAALDEKHKRPSHVAPADQNDYTFGRIGNHNVVIAVLPDGEYGVESAAIVARDMMHSFANIKLGLMVGVGGGAPSERNDIRLGDIVVGVPRDGQSGVLQYGFGKMVQGQPFQATRLLNQSPRILRAAVNGLQSQYRLKGYHNTLDCSVSCGDDPSKLVVRRRIAGEGAPVVHCGLIASSNTLMKDAMMRDEYASKKNVMCFEMEAAGLMNQFPCLVIRGISDYSDTHKNKQWQGYAAMAAAAYAKDLLRRIALDNTNIPQRVAGEEDIQIPSDSQKQALLKSLKFDNYNKRYDNIKAAHAETCKWLQESAEYITWLDPDKIINHHGFLCIMGKPGAGKSTIMKYALVTARETMGDRILLSFFFNARGGDLEKSTLGMYRSLLLQLLEQLPALQDSLDLSKFTACHDEGYRWHIEPLKYLFRQAIENIQTSKVVCFIDALNECDEDQARDTLSFFEYLIGSATSKGISFLVCFSKRYYPLISFKKGLTLVLEFRIHQDIHQYVRRELKIGQSDIANRIRANLAKRSWGLFMWVNSVVLILNKEYDMGRIYNLQTRYLEIPGDLRELFKDILARNSDRKSIETLRCFQWLLFSRELLRPEQLYHAALSDVSSRVAPSQISKPDMLRFILNSSLGLAEICTSSGSSRDCERIKFIHMSVRVFLLGEDGLKEIWPDQGDNIPGRSHEYLKECCLKCIKIGSFYASQSLKQVNHLSETTASIQSWASDHFPILGYAVGNILYHANEAQKYGISQAEFLKEFKLRPWVVLRCIFEVWAHSLNTRLLYALAELNMSYLIGCHPSKLAFSEVGDEYFGTPLFAALANGSNEAIIVFLKAQAEIIPEFLNLYEEYCRKSLDLRCNFEARDAKGMTPLMYAVRLGSRNAVRLLLEKGASMEAMDKSGKTLLIWAVISCHEDLVIRLLEKGSDIEARDKAGQTPLMWAIRKRNQALVRLLLSRGAKVTKEKIANIQPRLFEFPEQIREKIMAKRELTLLEFAQQFEETEIIELISRNGAT
;
A
#
# COMPACT_ATOMS: atom_id res chain seq x y z
N MET A 1 30.24 -17.95 75.92
CA MET A 1 30.89 -19.06 75.20
C MET A 1 29.80 -20.07 74.90
N GLU A 2 29.48 -20.51 73.70
CA GLU A 2 29.90 -20.32 72.31
C GLU A 2 28.65 -20.74 71.51
N GLY A 3 28.20 -20.02 70.48
CA GLY A 3 28.63 -20.25 69.10
C GLY A 3 27.42 -20.72 68.27
N GLY A 4 27.05 -19.97 67.22
CA GLY A 4 25.95 -20.29 66.29
C GLY A 4 26.21 -21.52 65.42
N PRO A 5 25.38 -21.82 64.40
CA PRO A 5 25.19 -20.87 63.29
C PRO A 5 23.79 -20.80 62.63
N SER A 6 23.61 -19.69 61.91
CA SER A 6 22.96 -19.50 60.61
C SER A 6 21.51 -19.92 60.36
N GLN A 7 20.67 -18.89 60.22
CA GLN A 7 19.41 -18.88 59.47
C GLN A 7 19.63 -19.26 58.00
N THR A 8 19.33 -20.48 57.60
CA THR A 8 19.18 -20.84 56.16
C THR A 8 18.25 -22.05 55.98
N HIS A 9 16.99 -21.95 56.42
CA HIS A 9 15.95 -22.89 55.96
C HIS A 9 14.57 -22.22 55.96
N ARG A 10 14.28 -21.36 54.96
CA ARG A 10 12.91 -20.95 54.58
C ARG A 10 12.85 -20.13 53.27
N LEU A 11 13.58 -20.49 52.21
CA LEU A 11 13.47 -19.82 50.90
C LEU A 11 13.76 -20.77 49.72
N THR A 12 12.93 -21.78 49.46
CA THR A 12 13.00 -22.56 48.20
C THR A 12 11.64 -23.11 47.75
N ASP A 13 10.58 -22.30 47.76
CA ASP A 13 9.30 -22.63 47.07
C ASP A 13 8.63 -21.39 46.47
N ILE A 14 9.41 -20.44 45.95
CA ILE A 14 8.88 -19.35 45.12
C ILE A 14 8.78 -19.89 43.69
N TYR A 15 7.66 -20.55 43.37
CA TYR A 15 7.26 -20.76 41.98
C TYR A 15 7.11 -19.38 41.33
N LEU A 16 8.09 -18.98 40.53
CA LEU A 16 8.06 -17.77 39.72
C LEU A 16 6.82 -17.80 38.82
N GLN A 17 5.83 -16.96 39.13
CA GLN A 17 4.64 -16.75 38.30
C GLN A 17 5.09 -16.21 36.94
N LYS A 18 4.85 -16.98 35.88
CA LYS A 18 5.23 -16.61 34.51
C LYS A 18 4.51 -15.34 34.05
N THR A 19 5.22 -14.45 33.36
CA THR A 19 4.62 -13.23 32.78
C THR A 19 3.93 -13.54 31.46
N SER A 20 3.01 -12.66 31.04
CA SER A 20 2.29 -12.80 29.76
C SER A 20 3.22 -12.88 28.55
N ASP A 21 4.36 -12.20 28.60
CA ASP A 21 5.35 -12.17 27.52
C ASP A 21 6.14 -13.48 27.37
N GLU A 22 6.08 -14.38 28.35
CA GLU A 22 6.77 -15.67 28.25
C GLU A 22 5.98 -16.69 27.40
N TYR A 23 4.73 -16.41 27.04
CA TYR A 23 3.90 -17.29 26.22
C TYR A 23 4.16 -17.10 24.73
N THR A 24 4.45 -18.20 24.02
CA THR A 24 4.93 -18.18 22.63
C THR A 24 3.97 -18.84 21.64
N ALA A 25 3.02 -19.62 22.14
CA ALA A 25 2.00 -20.30 21.34
C ALA A 25 0.59 -20.07 21.92
N GLY A 26 -0.36 -19.80 21.02
CA GLY A 26 -1.78 -19.65 21.33
C GLY A 26 -2.59 -20.80 20.73
N TRP A 27 -3.51 -21.36 21.51
CA TRP A 27 -4.36 -22.49 21.11
C TRP A 27 -5.83 -22.12 21.36
N ILE A 28 -6.65 -22.13 20.31
CA ILE A 28 -8.08 -21.78 20.39
C ILE A 28 -8.94 -23.02 20.15
N CYS A 29 -9.94 -23.22 21.01
CA CYS A 29 -10.92 -24.30 20.97
C CYS A 29 -12.34 -23.72 20.82
N ALA A 30 -13.21 -24.33 20.03
CA ALA A 30 -14.58 -23.89 19.84
C ALA A 30 -15.52 -24.37 20.95
N ILE A 31 -15.33 -25.58 21.48
CA ILE A 31 -16.24 -26.17 22.47
C ILE A 31 -15.50 -26.74 23.69
N CYS A 32 -16.23 -26.92 24.79
CA CYS A 32 -15.69 -27.43 26.05
C CYS A 32 -14.96 -28.78 25.89
N THR A 33 -15.48 -29.71 25.07
CA THR A 33 -14.83 -31.01 24.81
C THR A 33 -13.43 -30.85 24.21
N GLU A 34 -13.25 -29.89 23.30
CA GLU A 34 -11.97 -29.58 22.69
C GLU A 34 -11.03 -28.90 23.69
N TYR A 35 -11.58 -28.02 24.53
CA TYR A 35 -10.82 -27.35 25.58
C TYR A 35 -10.27 -28.34 26.61
N ILE A 36 -11.07 -29.32 27.04
CA ILE A 36 -10.63 -30.41 27.92
C ILE A 36 -9.47 -31.20 27.29
N ALA A 37 -9.59 -31.54 26.00
CA ALA A 37 -8.54 -32.26 25.27
C ALA A 37 -7.24 -31.44 25.16
N ALA A 38 -7.35 -30.14 24.88
CA ALA A 38 -6.21 -29.22 24.81
C ALA A 38 -5.52 -29.07 26.18
N GLN A 39 -6.29 -28.95 27.27
CA GLN A 39 -5.73 -28.90 28.62
C GLN A 39 -5.03 -30.21 29.02
N ALA A 40 -5.56 -31.37 28.59
CA ALA A 40 -4.94 -32.68 28.81
C ALA A 40 -3.65 -32.86 28.00
N ALA A 41 -3.47 -32.11 26.91
CA ALA A 41 -2.26 -32.13 26.10
C ALA A 41 -1.07 -31.36 26.73
N LEU A 42 -1.29 -30.55 27.77
CA LEU A 42 -0.21 -29.83 28.47
C LEU A 42 0.74 -30.81 29.18
N ASP A 43 2.04 -30.55 29.08
CA ASP A 43 3.06 -31.25 29.87
C ASP A 43 3.08 -30.73 31.32
N GLU A 44 2.77 -29.44 31.50
CA GLU A 44 2.74 -28.75 32.79
C GLU A 44 1.69 -27.63 32.77
N LYS A 45 0.97 -27.42 33.88
CA LYS A 45 0.01 -26.31 34.03
C LYS A 45 0.64 -25.18 34.84
N HIS A 46 0.48 -23.94 34.39
CA HIS A 46 0.97 -22.75 35.08
C HIS A 46 -0.15 -22.02 35.84
N LYS A 47 0.22 -21.21 36.83
CA LYS A 47 -0.70 -20.24 37.45
C LYS A 47 -0.98 -19.09 36.48
N ARG A 48 -2.15 -18.47 36.61
CA ARG A 48 -2.55 -17.28 35.82
C ARG A 48 -1.48 -16.18 35.96
N PRO A 49 -0.98 -15.57 34.87
CA PRO A 49 -0.04 -14.46 34.93
C PRO A 49 -0.60 -13.24 35.69
N SER A 50 0.29 -12.38 36.20
CA SER A 50 -0.08 -11.18 36.94
C SER A 50 -0.74 -10.09 36.09
N HIS A 51 -0.59 -10.16 34.76
CA HIS A 51 -1.18 -9.22 33.82
C HIS A 51 -1.82 -9.95 32.64
N VAL A 52 -3.09 -9.63 32.38
CA VAL A 52 -3.88 -9.93 31.18
C VAL A 52 -4.59 -8.60 30.86
N ALA A 53 -4.78 -8.25 29.59
CA ALA A 53 -5.31 -6.95 29.23
C ALA A 53 -6.70 -6.72 29.89
N PRO A 54 -6.99 -5.54 30.48
CA PRO A 54 -8.23 -5.32 31.23
C PRO A 54 -9.53 -5.48 30.42
N ALA A 55 -9.45 -5.36 29.10
CA ALA A 55 -10.58 -5.49 28.18
C ALA A 55 -10.71 -6.90 27.57
N ASP A 56 -9.78 -7.82 27.89
CA ASP A 56 -9.82 -9.21 27.44
C ASP A 56 -10.76 -10.02 28.34
N GLN A 57 -11.85 -10.50 27.75
CA GLN A 57 -12.89 -11.27 28.44
C GLN A 57 -12.72 -12.79 28.27
N ASN A 58 -11.67 -13.25 27.60
CA ASN A 58 -11.44 -14.67 27.40
C ASN A 58 -11.05 -15.37 28.71
N ASP A 59 -11.52 -16.61 28.85
CA ASP A 59 -10.95 -17.52 29.85
C ASP A 59 -9.75 -18.27 29.28
N TYR A 60 -8.68 -18.33 30.06
CA TYR A 60 -7.40 -18.91 29.63
C TYR A 60 -6.90 -19.99 30.57
N THR A 61 -6.42 -21.08 29.97
CA THR A 61 -5.55 -22.03 30.64
C THR A 61 -4.11 -21.85 30.18
N PHE A 62 -3.19 -21.89 31.14
CA PHE A 62 -1.78 -21.68 30.91
C PHE A 62 -0.99 -22.95 31.15
N GLY A 63 0.02 -23.21 30.33
CA GLY A 63 0.93 -24.32 30.59
C GLY A 63 2.07 -24.39 29.59
N ARG A 64 2.69 -25.56 29.52
CA ARG A 64 3.85 -25.84 28.67
C ARG A 64 3.62 -27.10 27.84
N ILE A 65 4.05 -27.06 26.58
CA ILE A 65 4.13 -28.22 25.68
C ILE A 65 5.52 -28.24 25.05
N GLY A 66 6.32 -29.24 25.38
CA GLY A 66 7.73 -29.30 25.01
C GLY A 66 8.48 -28.06 25.49
N ASN A 67 9.03 -27.32 24.53
CA ASN A 67 9.75 -26.07 24.80
C ASN A 67 8.83 -24.83 24.78
N HIS A 68 7.57 -24.94 24.37
CA HIS A 68 6.68 -23.79 24.22
C HIS A 68 5.82 -23.56 25.47
N ASN A 69 5.79 -22.33 25.97
CA ASN A 69 4.73 -21.87 26.87
C ASN A 69 3.48 -21.57 26.03
N VAL A 70 2.37 -22.25 26.36
CA VAL A 70 1.12 -22.27 25.62
C VAL A 70 0.01 -21.61 26.45
N VAL A 71 -0.75 -20.74 25.80
CA VAL A 71 -2.03 -20.24 26.31
C VAL A 71 -3.17 -20.84 25.51
N ILE A 72 -4.16 -21.39 26.20
CA ILE A 72 -5.33 -22.05 25.61
C ILE A 72 -6.58 -21.23 25.94
N ALA A 73 -7.37 -20.88 24.93
CA ALA A 73 -8.67 -20.25 25.10
C ALA A 73 -9.78 -21.13 24.53
N VAL A 74 -10.98 -20.96 25.07
CA VAL A 74 -12.23 -21.53 24.54
C VAL A 74 -13.19 -20.41 24.18
N LEU A 75 -13.99 -20.61 23.14
CA LEU A 75 -15.06 -19.67 22.78
C LEU A 75 -16.10 -19.58 23.92
N PRO A 76 -16.80 -18.43 24.06
CA PRO A 76 -17.86 -18.27 25.06
C PRO A 76 -18.96 -19.34 24.92
N ASP A 77 -19.55 -19.74 26.04
CA ASP A 77 -20.59 -20.78 26.03
C ASP A 77 -21.79 -20.35 25.17
N GLY A 78 -22.27 -21.26 24.32
CA GLY A 78 -23.32 -21.00 23.34
C GLY A 78 -22.89 -20.22 22.10
N GLU A 79 -21.64 -19.74 22.02
CA GLU A 79 -21.08 -19.08 20.84
C GLU A 79 -20.20 -20.04 20.03
N TYR A 80 -20.38 -20.02 18.71
CA TYR A 80 -19.53 -20.70 17.74
C TYR A 80 -19.59 -19.93 16.42
N GLY A 81 -18.66 -20.21 15.51
CA GLY A 81 -18.59 -19.52 14.23
C GLY A 81 -17.36 -18.62 14.09
N VAL A 82 -17.18 -18.09 12.87
CA VAL A 82 -16.00 -17.32 12.47
C VAL A 82 -15.88 -15.98 13.21
N GLU A 83 -17.00 -15.40 13.64
CA GLU A 83 -17.02 -14.09 14.33
C GLU A 83 -16.52 -14.21 15.77
N SER A 84 -17.06 -15.15 16.54
CA SER A 84 -16.65 -15.39 17.93
C SER A 84 -15.18 -15.84 18.00
N ALA A 85 -14.76 -16.73 17.10
CA ALA A 85 -13.35 -17.14 17.01
C ALA A 85 -12.40 -15.95 16.75
N ALA A 86 -12.77 -15.02 15.87
CA ALA A 86 -11.96 -13.84 15.58
C ALA A 86 -11.82 -12.89 16.79
N ILE A 87 -12.89 -12.74 17.59
CA ILE A 87 -12.86 -11.93 18.82
C ILE A 87 -11.90 -12.56 19.85
N VAL A 88 -12.05 -13.87 20.11
CA VAL A 88 -11.18 -14.61 21.04
C VAL A 88 -9.71 -14.48 20.63
N ALA A 89 -9.41 -14.68 19.34
CA ALA A 89 -8.05 -14.58 18.83
C ALA A 89 -7.46 -13.17 18.93
N ARG A 90 -8.26 -12.14 18.63
CA ARG A 90 -7.84 -10.74 18.75
C ARG A 90 -7.44 -10.42 20.20
N ASP A 91 -8.28 -10.81 21.15
CA ASP A 91 -8.07 -10.49 22.56
C ASP A 91 -6.87 -11.28 23.13
N MET A 92 -6.68 -12.54 22.71
CA MET A 92 -5.48 -13.34 22.99
C MET A 92 -4.20 -12.68 22.46
N MET A 93 -4.19 -12.22 21.21
CA MET A 93 -3.02 -11.54 20.65
C MET A 93 -2.74 -10.20 21.33
N HIS A 94 -3.75 -9.57 21.90
CA HIS A 94 -3.62 -8.34 22.70
C HIS A 94 -3.00 -8.60 24.08
N SER A 95 -3.41 -9.67 24.76
CA SER A 95 -2.90 -10.02 26.09
C SER A 95 -1.53 -10.71 26.07
N PHE A 96 -1.16 -11.35 24.96
CA PHE A 96 0.07 -12.14 24.85
C PHE A 96 0.87 -11.75 23.59
N ALA A 97 1.68 -10.71 23.70
CA ALA A 97 2.39 -10.09 22.57
C ALA A 97 3.41 -11.02 21.87
N ASN A 98 3.90 -12.06 22.57
CA ASN A 98 4.92 -12.98 22.05
C ASN A 98 4.35 -14.25 21.40
N ILE A 99 3.02 -14.37 21.26
CA ILE A 99 2.42 -15.44 20.48
C ILE A 99 2.76 -15.26 19.00
N LYS A 100 3.63 -16.15 18.50
CA LYS A 100 4.02 -16.22 17.08
C LYS A 100 3.49 -17.47 16.39
N LEU A 101 2.96 -18.42 17.17
CA LEU A 101 2.42 -19.69 16.73
C LEU A 101 0.97 -19.82 17.19
N GLY A 102 0.02 -19.77 16.26
CA GLY A 102 -1.39 -20.03 16.54
C GLY A 102 -1.80 -21.45 16.16
N LEU A 103 -2.69 -22.06 16.93
CA LEU A 103 -3.36 -23.31 16.59
C LEU A 103 -4.87 -23.15 16.77
N MET A 104 -5.65 -23.56 15.77
CA MET A 104 -7.09 -23.80 15.91
C MET A 104 -7.30 -25.31 15.88
N VAL A 105 -7.54 -25.90 17.03
CA VAL A 105 -7.66 -27.35 17.18
C VAL A 105 -9.03 -27.69 17.69
N GLY A 106 -9.70 -28.59 16.98
CA GLY A 106 -11.02 -29.03 17.40
C GLY A 106 -11.56 -30.18 16.58
N VAL A 107 -12.87 -30.38 16.61
CA VAL A 107 -13.55 -31.38 15.81
C VAL A 107 -14.07 -30.77 14.51
N GLY A 108 -14.24 -31.61 13.51
CA GLY A 108 -14.90 -31.26 12.25
C GLY A 108 -15.67 -32.46 11.71
N GLY A 109 -16.46 -32.21 10.67
CA GLY A 109 -17.14 -33.27 9.93
C GLY A 109 -16.35 -33.64 8.68
N GLY A 110 -16.14 -34.93 8.45
CA GLY A 110 -15.36 -35.46 7.35
C GLY A 110 -16.13 -35.42 6.03
N ALA A 111 -15.40 -35.28 4.93
CA ALA A 111 -15.94 -35.35 3.58
C ALA A 111 -15.23 -36.45 2.78
N PRO A 112 -15.67 -37.72 2.90
CA PRO A 112 -15.03 -38.85 2.23
C PRO A 112 -15.21 -38.77 0.72
N SER A 113 -14.16 -39.06 -0.05
CA SER A 113 -14.22 -39.13 -1.53
C SER A 113 -13.43 -40.33 -2.05
N GLU A 114 -13.51 -40.61 -3.36
CA GLU A 114 -12.69 -41.65 -3.98
C GLU A 114 -11.18 -41.40 -3.82
N ARG A 115 -10.79 -40.12 -3.68
CA ARG A 115 -9.38 -39.70 -3.55
C ARG A 115 -8.90 -39.70 -2.10
N ASN A 116 -9.79 -39.47 -1.14
CA ASN A 116 -9.45 -39.37 0.28
C ASN A 116 -10.46 -40.17 1.11
N ASP A 117 -10.01 -41.30 1.67
CA ASP A 117 -10.82 -42.12 2.57
C ASP A 117 -10.78 -41.55 3.99
N ILE A 118 -11.58 -40.50 4.24
CA ILE A 118 -11.71 -39.84 5.55
C ILE A 118 -12.63 -40.68 6.45
N ARG A 119 -12.17 -41.04 7.66
CA ARG A 119 -12.95 -41.83 8.64
C ARG A 119 -13.08 -41.12 9.98
N LEU A 120 -14.04 -41.56 10.80
CA LEU A 120 -14.18 -41.08 12.18
C LEU A 120 -12.89 -41.32 12.97
N GLY A 121 -12.46 -40.31 13.72
CA GLY A 121 -11.20 -40.31 14.46
C GLY A 121 -9.99 -39.80 13.68
N ASP A 122 -10.02 -39.80 12.35
CA ASP A 122 -8.93 -39.26 11.53
C ASP A 122 -8.68 -37.77 11.82
N ILE A 123 -7.50 -37.30 11.45
CA ILE A 123 -7.07 -35.92 11.67
C ILE A 123 -6.89 -35.26 10.30
N VAL A 124 -7.58 -34.15 10.07
CA VAL A 124 -7.41 -33.31 8.88
C VAL A 124 -6.69 -32.03 9.25
N VAL A 125 -5.58 -31.77 8.58
CA VAL A 125 -4.77 -30.55 8.78
C VAL A 125 -4.92 -29.64 7.57
N GLY A 126 -5.31 -28.40 7.81
CA GLY A 126 -5.53 -27.37 6.80
C GLY A 126 -4.22 -26.84 6.24
N VAL A 127 -3.61 -27.57 5.31
CA VAL A 127 -2.32 -27.19 4.70
C VAL A 127 -2.56 -26.57 3.33
N PRO A 128 -2.00 -25.39 3.03
CA PRO A 128 -2.13 -24.77 1.72
C PRO A 128 -1.46 -25.62 0.63
N ARG A 129 -2.15 -25.79 -0.50
CA ARG A 129 -1.63 -26.39 -1.74
C ARG A 129 -1.82 -25.40 -2.89
N ASP A 130 -0.90 -25.40 -3.85
CA ASP A 130 -0.99 -24.63 -5.11
C ASP A 130 -1.23 -23.11 -4.92
N GLY A 131 -0.67 -22.54 -3.85
CA GLY A 131 -0.80 -21.12 -3.52
C GLY A 131 -2.17 -20.69 -3.00
N GLN A 132 -3.07 -21.63 -2.70
CA GLN A 132 -4.35 -21.40 -2.03
C GLN A 132 -4.22 -21.63 -0.52
N SER A 133 -5.12 -21.05 0.28
CA SER A 133 -5.15 -21.31 1.73
C SER A 133 -5.48 -22.77 2.03
N GLY A 134 -5.07 -23.26 3.21
CA GLY A 134 -5.52 -24.56 3.72
C GLY A 134 -6.98 -24.55 4.18
N VAL A 135 -7.62 -23.37 4.18
CA VAL A 135 -9.01 -23.16 4.56
C VAL A 135 -9.77 -22.47 3.42
N LEU A 136 -10.98 -22.94 3.12
CA LEU A 136 -11.92 -22.35 2.17
C LEU A 136 -13.14 -21.82 2.91
N GLN A 137 -13.45 -20.53 2.81
CA GLN A 137 -14.70 -20.02 3.39
C GLN A 137 -15.89 -20.30 2.45
N TYR A 138 -16.68 -21.33 2.74
CA TYR A 138 -17.88 -21.66 1.95
C TYR A 138 -19.08 -20.88 2.51
N GLY A 139 -19.84 -20.18 1.66
CA GLY A 139 -20.94 -19.31 2.11
C GLY A 139 -20.63 -17.82 2.21
N PHE A 140 -19.38 -17.39 1.95
CA PHE A 140 -19.04 -15.97 1.77
C PHE A 140 -18.70 -15.66 0.31
N GLY A 141 -19.59 -14.95 -0.39
CA GLY A 141 -19.49 -14.75 -1.84
C GLY A 141 -20.69 -14.02 -2.45
N LYS A 142 -20.65 -13.84 -3.77
CA LYS A 142 -21.72 -13.20 -4.54
C LYS A 142 -22.58 -14.25 -5.23
N MET A 143 -23.90 -14.14 -5.04
CA MET A 143 -24.88 -14.82 -5.90
C MET A 143 -25.37 -13.81 -6.94
N VAL A 144 -25.21 -14.15 -8.22
CA VAL A 144 -25.69 -13.35 -9.36
C VAL A 144 -26.73 -14.20 -10.08
N GLN A 145 -27.86 -13.61 -10.46
CA GLN A 145 -28.95 -14.31 -11.10
C GLN A 145 -28.46 -15.04 -12.37
N GLY A 146 -28.73 -16.35 -12.45
CA GLY A 146 -28.28 -17.19 -13.56
C GLY A 146 -26.80 -17.61 -13.54
N GLN A 147 -26.04 -17.28 -12.48
CA GLN A 147 -24.63 -17.69 -12.33
C GLN A 147 -24.38 -18.51 -11.05
N PRO A 148 -23.38 -19.42 -11.05
CA PRO A 148 -22.98 -20.14 -9.84
C PRO A 148 -22.38 -19.19 -8.80
N PHE A 149 -22.52 -19.54 -7.52
CA PHE A 149 -21.98 -18.77 -6.39
C PHE A 149 -20.47 -18.49 -6.53
N GLN A 150 -20.09 -17.21 -6.50
CA GLN A 150 -18.70 -16.77 -6.65
C GLN A 150 -18.10 -16.42 -5.29
N ALA A 151 -17.10 -17.18 -4.84
CA ALA A 151 -16.33 -16.83 -3.64
C ALA A 151 -15.49 -15.56 -3.89
N THR A 152 -15.63 -14.55 -3.03
CA THR A 152 -15.04 -13.21 -3.24
C THR A 152 -13.82 -12.90 -2.38
N ARG A 153 -13.42 -13.81 -1.48
CA ARG A 153 -12.37 -13.58 -0.49
C ARG A 153 -11.27 -14.64 -0.56
N LEU A 154 -10.01 -14.20 -0.45
CA LEU A 154 -8.86 -15.08 -0.27
C LEU A 154 -8.44 -15.06 1.21
N LEU A 155 -8.21 -16.24 1.79
CA LEU A 155 -7.68 -16.36 3.16
C LEU A 155 -6.15 -16.49 3.13
N ASN A 156 -5.47 -15.96 4.14
CA ASN A 156 -4.03 -16.12 4.32
C ASN A 156 -3.63 -17.60 4.51
N GLN A 157 -2.35 -17.89 4.30
CA GLN A 157 -1.76 -19.21 4.52
C GLN A 157 -1.22 -19.35 5.94
N SER A 158 -1.25 -20.56 6.51
CA SER A 158 -0.62 -20.82 7.80
C SER A 158 0.89 -20.50 7.76
N PRO A 159 1.47 -20.04 8.89
CA PRO A 159 2.89 -19.72 9.00
C PRO A 159 3.82 -20.79 8.44
N ARG A 160 4.91 -20.36 7.77
CA ARG A 160 5.89 -21.27 7.15
C ARG A 160 6.48 -22.28 8.14
N ILE A 161 6.71 -21.87 9.39
CA ILE A 161 7.26 -22.73 10.45
C ILE A 161 6.32 -23.90 10.79
N LEU A 162 5.02 -23.64 10.93
CA LEU A 162 4.01 -24.68 11.15
C LEU A 162 3.92 -25.61 9.93
N ARG A 163 3.97 -25.07 8.71
CA ARG A 163 3.93 -25.89 7.48
C ARG A 163 5.16 -26.77 7.29
N ALA A 164 6.34 -26.28 7.64
CA ALA A 164 7.58 -27.06 7.62
C ALA A 164 7.52 -28.20 8.66
N ALA A 165 7.01 -27.91 9.86
CA ALA A 165 6.83 -28.92 10.90
C ALA A 165 5.84 -30.02 10.50
N VAL A 166 4.72 -29.66 9.84
CA VAL A 166 3.76 -30.64 9.28
C VAL A 166 4.43 -31.54 8.24
N ASN A 167 5.19 -30.99 7.29
CA ASN A 167 5.88 -31.81 6.27
C ASN A 167 6.89 -32.78 6.91
N GLY A 168 7.61 -32.31 7.93
CA GLY A 168 8.49 -33.16 8.71
C GLY A 168 7.77 -34.31 9.43
N LEU A 169 6.61 -34.04 10.05
CA LEU A 169 5.81 -35.06 10.73
C LEU A 169 5.24 -36.08 9.74
N GLN A 170 4.70 -35.61 8.61
CA GLN A 170 4.25 -36.49 7.53
C GLN A 170 5.34 -37.44 7.06
N SER A 171 6.57 -36.93 6.90
CA SER A 171 7.72 -37.74 6.48
C SER A 171 8.05 -38.82 7.51
N GLN A 172 7.97 -38.50 8.80
CA GLN A 172 8.20 -39.47 9.89
C GLN A 172 7.08 -40.50 10.02
N TYR A 173 5.82 -40.11 9.90
CA TYR A 173 4.70 -41.05 9.93
C TYR A 173 4.71 -41.99 8.72
N ARG A 174 5.18 -41.52 7.55
CA ARG A 174 5.41 -42.36 6.36
C ARG A 174 6.58 -43.33 6.52
N LEU A 175 7.67 -42.92 7.19
CA LEU A 175 8.82 -43.77 7.47
C LEU A 175 8.52 -44.90 8.47
N LYS A 176 7.57 -44.70 9.40
CA LYS A 176 7.26 -45.63 10.49
C LYS A 176 6.14 -46.65 10.17
N GLY A 177 5.51 -46.61 8.99
CA GLY A 177 4.32 -47.42 8.69
C GLY A 177 4.58 -48.67 7.84
N TYR A 178 4.89 -49.81 8.47
CA TYR A 178 4.65 -51.17 7.92
C TYR A 178 4.47 -52.21 9.06
N HIS A 179 3.26 -52.80 9.14
CA HIS A 179 2.93 -54.23 9.37
C HIS A 179 1.57 -54.47 10.09
N ASN A 180 0.66 -55.14 9.37
CA ASN A 180 -0.34 -56.18 9.74
C ASN A 180 -1.49 -56.01 10.79
N THR A 181 -2.71 -56.28 10.28
CA THR A 181 -3.86 -57.11 10.79
C THR A 181 -4.58 -56.81 12.12
N LEU A 182 -5.83 -56.28 12.11
CA LEU A 182 -7.15 -56.99 12.22
C LEU A 182 -8.33 -56.00 12.46
N ASP A 183 -9.57 -56.50 12.33
CA ASP A 183 -10.89 -55.86 12.05
C ASP A 183 -11.55 -54.95 13.12
N CYS A 184 -12.37 -53.97 12.70
CA CYS A 184 -13.23 -53.12 13.55
C CYS A 184 -14.69 -53.11 13.06
N SER A 185 -15.36 -54.27 13.13
CA SER A 185 -16.72 -54.47 12.61
C SER A 185 -17.86 -54.25 13.63
N VAL A 186 -17.64 -53.57 14.76
CA VAL A 186 -18.62 -53.61 15.87
C VAL A 186 -19.28 -52.27 16.23
N SER A 187 -19.02 -51.15 15.54
CA SER A 187 -19.52 -49.84 16.04
C SER A 187 -20.23 -48.92 15.04
N CYS A 188 -20.55 -49.38 13.82
CA CYS A 188 -21.07 -48.50 12.76
C CYS A 188 -22.36 -49.02 12.10
N GLY A 189 -23.51 -48.80 12.75
CA GLY A 189 -24.85 -48.70 12.14
C GLY A 189 -25.51 -50.00 11.66
N ASP A 190 -26.71 -50.28 12.18
CA ASP A 190 -27.42 -51.56 12.00
C ASP A 190 -28.31 -51.65 10.73
N ASP A 191 -28.17 -50.74 9.75
CA ASP A 191 -28.95 -50.74 8.49
C ASP A 191 -28.06 -51.04 7.27
N PRO A 192 -28.03 -52.29 6.77
CA PRO A 192 -27.16 -52.73 5.69
C PRO A 192 -27.40 -52.00 4.35
N SER A 193 -28.59 -51.43 4.15
CA SER A 193 -28.98 -50.78 2.89
C SER A 193 -28.34 -49.40 2.68
N LYS A 194 -27.76 -48.81 3.74
CA LYS A 194 -27.10 -47.50 3.71
C LYS A 194 -25.57 -47.59 3.84
N LEU A 195 -25.02 -48.81 3.90
CA LEU A 195 -23.59 -49.03 4.05
C LEU A 195 -22.89 -49.10 2.69
N VAL A 196 -21.96 -48.17 2.45
CA VAL A 196 -21.01 -48.26 1.33
C VAL A 196 -19.77 -49.01 1.82
N VAL A 197 -19.55 -50.22 1.32
CA VAL A 197 -18.40 -51.06 1.71
C VAL A 197 -17.12 -50.49 1.09
N ARG A 198 -16.16 -50.06 1.93
CA ARG A 198 -14.84 -49.58 1.52
C ARG A 198 -13.73 -50.37 2.22
N ARG A 199 -13.01 -51.24 1.48
CA ARG A 199 -11.92 -52.09 2.04
C ARG A 199 -10.68 -51.25 2.38
N ARG A 200 -10.24 -51.31 3.63
CA ARG A 200 -8.89 -50.87 4.07
C ARG A 200 -7.98 -52.10 4.09
N ILE A 201 -6.80 -52.03 3.49
CA ILE A 201 -5.74 -53.03 3.72
C ILE A 201 -5.12 -52.69 5.09
N ALA A 202 -5.01 -53.70 5.96
CA ALA A 202 -4.96 -53.59 7.42
C ALA A 202 -3.71 -52.92 8.03
N GLY A 203 -3.91 -52.26 9.19
CA GLY A 203 -2.87 -51.75 10.10
C GLY A 203 -3.41 -50.71 11.10
N GLU A 204 -4.13 -51.20 12.12
CA GLU A 204 -4.60 -50.56 13.38
C GLU A 204 -5.56 -49.36 13.33
N GLY A 205 -6.46 -49.30 14.32
CA GLY A 205 -7.42 -48.22 14.59
C GLY A 205 -6.78 -46.87 14.96
N ALA A 206 -5.54 -46.65 14.56
CA ALA A 206 -4.85 -45.39 14.69
C ALA A 206 -5.42 -44.38 13.67
N PRO A 207 -5.68 -43.15 14.12
CA PRO A 207 -6.22 -42.11 13.26
C PRO A 207 -5.19 -41.73 12.18
N VAL A 208 -5.65 -41.56 10.94
CA VAL A 208 -4.81 -41.13 9.82
C VAL A 208 -4.75 -39.60 9.77
N VAL A 209 -3.55 -39.07 9.54
CA VAL A 209 -3.36 -37.63 9.30
C VAL A 209 -3.47 -37.34 7.81
N HIS A 210 -4.57 -36.71 7.42
CA HIS A 210 -4.81 -36.16 6.09
C HIS A 210 -4.42 -34.69 6.06
N CYS A 211 -3.82 -34.23 4.96
CA CYS A 211 -3.47 -32.81 4.81
C CYS A 211 -4.07 -32.27 3.52
N GLY A 212 -4.98 -31.31 3.64
CA GLY A 212 -5.74 -30.80 2.51
C GLY A 212 -6.65 -29.65 2.90
N LEU A 213 -7.67 -29.42 2.07
CA LEU A 213 -8.53 -28.25 2.19
C LEU A 213 -9.63 -28.49 3.24
N ILE A 214 -9.73 -27.58 4.19
CA ILE A 214 -10.80 -27.52 5.19
C ILE A 214 -11.79 -26.43 4.78
N ALA A 215 -13.08 -26.73 4.74
CA ALA A 215 -14.12 -25.76 4.44
C ALA A 215 -14.68 -25.18 5.75
N SER A 216 -14.76 -23.85 5.83
CA SER A 216 -15.16 -23.08 7.02
C SER A 216 -16.35 -22.16 6.77
N SER A 217 -17.32 -22.08 7.68
CA SER A 217 -18.45 -21.13 7.58
C SER A 217 -19.19 -20.90 8.90
N ASN A 218 -19.95 -19.81 9.02
CA ASN A 218 -20.94 -19.67 10.09
C ASN A 218 -22.12 -20.64 9.97
N THR A 219 -22.26 -21.33 8.82
CA THR A 219 -23.31 -22.30 8.58
C THR A 219 -22.78 -23.73 8.64
N LEU A 220 -23.36 -24.53 9.53
CA LEU A 220 -23.07 -25.94 9.67
C LEU A 220 -23.48 -26.74 8.42
N MET A 221 -22.56 -27.53 7.87
CA MET A 221 -22.85 -28.45 6.75
C MET A 221 -23.63 -29.67 7.25
N LYS A 222 -24.83 -29.89 6.70
CA LYS A 222 -25.68 -31.07 6.93
C LYS A 222 -26.25 -31.67 5.63
N ASP A 223 -25.78 -31.19 4.47
CA ASP A 223 -26.26 -31.61 3.16
C ASP A 223 -25.22 -32.55 2.54
N ALA A 224 -25.54 -33.85 2.50
CA ALA A 224 -24.69 -34.88 1.94
C ALA A 224 -24.35 -34.63 0.46
N MET A 225 -25.32 -34.16 -0.33
CA MET A 225 -25.12 -33.90 -1.77
C MET A 225 -24.19 -32.70 -1.98
N MET A 226 -24.41 -31.62 -1.22
CA MET A 226 -23.54 -30.45 -1.28
C MET A 226 -22.13 -30.78 -0.77
N ARG A 227 -22.01 -31.51 0.34
CA ARG A 227 -20.73 -32.01 0.86
C ARG A 227 -19.96 -32.79 -0.22
N ASP A 228 -20.62 -33.74 -0.88
CA ASP A 228 -19.99 -34.58 -1.91
C ASP A 228 -19.62 -33.77 -3.17
N GLU A 229 -20.39 -32.73 -3.51
CA GLU A 229 -20.03 -31.76 -4.55
C GLU A 229 -18.77 -30.97 -4.19
N TYR A 230 -18.65 -30.46 -2.97
CA TYR A 230 -17.45 -29.75 -2.51
C TYR A 230 -16.23 -30.67 -2.40
N ALA A 231 -16.44 -31.92 -1.96
CA ALA A 231 -15.38 -32.94 -1.90
C ALA A 231 -14.86 -33.32 -3.30
N SER A 232 -15.75 -33.48 -4.28
CA SER A 232 -15.38 -33.84 -5.64
C SER A 232 -14.81 -32.66 -6.45
N LYS A 233 -15.48 -31.51 -6.45
CA LYS A 233 -15.09 -30.34 -7.27
C LYS A 233 -13.96 -29.51 -6.65
N LYS A 234 -13.91 -29.39 -5.33
CA LYS A 234 -12.96 -28.52 -4.61
C LYS A 234 -11.97 -29.29 -3.73
N ASN A 235 -12.04 -30.62 -3.71
CA ASN A 235 -11.16 -31.47 -2.90
C ASN A 235 -11.18 -31.11 -1.40
N VAL A 236 -12.36 -30.69 -0.90
CA VAL A 236 -12.60 -30.45 0.53
C VAL A 236 -12.59 -31.77 1.27
N MET A 237 -11.86 -31.86 2.38
CA MET A 237 -11.73 -33.07 3.20
C MET A 237 -12.51 -32.99 4.52
N CYS A 238 -12.79 -31.78 5.00
CA CYS A 238 -13.43 -31.53 6.29
C CYS A 238 -14.23 -30.23 6.26
N PHE A 239 -15.35 -30.18 6.99
CA PHE A 239 -16.13 -28.98 7.27
C PHE A 239 -16.08 -28.62 8.76
N GLU A 240 -15.92 -27.34 9.07
CA GLU A 240 -15.93 -26.76 10.42
C GLU A 240 -16.44 -25.31 10.36
N MET A 241 -16.52 -24.61 11.49
CA MET A 241 -17.26 -23.34 11.57
C MET A 241 -16.45 -22.11 12.01
N GLU A 242 -15.16 -22.24 12.33
CA GLU A 242 -14.43 -21.15 13.00
C GLU A 242 -13.24 -20.62 12.19
N ALA A 243 -12.51 -21.49 11.51
CA ALA A 243 -11.16 -21.20 11.02
C ALA A 243 -11.06 -20.02 10.06
N ALA A 244 -12.07 -19.78 9.21
CA ALA A 244 -12.05 -18.67 8.26
C ALA A 244 -12.00 -17.28 8.94
N GLY A 245 -12.48 -17.16 10.18
CA GLY A 245 -12.37 -15.94 10.98
C GLY A 245 -10.93 -15.66 11.43
N LEU A 246 -10.15 -16.72 11.60
CA LEU A 246 -8.81 -16.66 12.18
C LEU A 246 -7.72 -16.42 11.13
N MET A 247 -7.82 -17.05 9.96
CA MET A 247 -6.70 -17.14 9.01
C MET A 247 -6.04 -15.80 8.68
N ASN A 248 -6.79 -14.71 8.60
CA ASN A 248 -6.27 -13.39 8.21
C ASN A 248 -5.67 -12.56 9.35
N GLN A 249 -6.02 -12.85 10.60
CA GLN A 249 -5.70 -12.02 11.77
C GLN A 249 -4.87 -12.76 12.83
N PHE A 250 -4.96 -14.09 12.84
CA PHE A 250 -4.26 -14.97 13.77
C PHE A 250 -3.36 -15.94 12.98
N PRO A 251 -2.03 -15.91 13.17
CA PRO A 251 -1.09 -16.73 12.40
C PRO A 251 -1.20 -18.20 12.81
N CYS A 252 -2.23 -18.90 12.33
CA CYS A 252 -2.61 -20.21 12.84
C CYS A 252 -2.57 -21.35 11.82
N LEU A 253 -2.45 -22.57 12.34
CA LEU A 253 -2.70 -23.82 11.63
C LEU A 253 -3.99 -24.45 12.17
N VAL A 254 -4.82 -24.96 11.26
CA VAL A 254 -6.11 -25.58 11.58
C VAL A 254 -5.95 -27.09 11.60
N ILE A 255 -6.34 -27.72 12.70
CA ILE A 255 -6.25 -29.17 12.92
C ILE A 255 -7.63 -29.65 13.38
N ARG A 256 -8.24 -30.56 12.62
CA ARG A 256 -9.58 -31.06 12.89
C ARG A 256 -9.58 -32.57 13.06
N GLY A 257 -10.07 -33.06 14.19
CA GLY A 257 -10.42 -34.45 14.38
C GLY A 257 -11.81 -34.73 13.82
N ILE A 258 -11.96 -35.80 13.05
CA ILE A 258 -13.22 -36.11 12.38
C ILE A 258 -14.19 -36.80 13.34
N SER A 259 -15.34 -36.14 13.59
CA SER A 259 -16.34 -36.58 14.57
C SER A 259 -17.68 -37.01 13.95
N ASP A 260 -17.97 -36.54 12.74
CA ASP A 260 -19.12 -36.95 11.92
C ASP A 260 -18.76 -36.85 10.43
N TYR A 261 -19.72 -37.04 9.52
CA TYR A 261 -19.52 -36.93 8.07
C TYR A 261 -20.25 -35.73 7.43
N SER A 262 -20.56 -34.67 8.18
CA SER A 262 -21.20 -33.46 7.63
C SER A 262 -22.51 -33.70 6.86
N ASP A 263 -23.27 -34.73 7.26
CA ASP A 263 -24.65 -34.96 6.80
C ASP A 263 -25.65 -34.75 7.93
N THR A 264 -26.88 -35.19 7.72
CA THR A 264 -27.96 -35.09 8.68
C THR A 264 -27.74 -35.92 9.95
N HIS A 265 -26.87 -36.93 9.91
CA HIS A 265 -26.57 -37.81 11.05
C HIS A 265 -25.35 -37.30 11.82
N LYS A 266 -25.59 -36.55 12.89
CA LYS A 266 -24.51 -36.15 13.82
C LYS A 266 -24.20 -37.26 14.82
N ASN A 267 -22.92 -37.60 14.94
CA ASN A 267 -22.44 -38.53 15.96
C ASN A 267 -21.71 -37.79 17.09
N LYS A 268 -22.41 -37.50 18.18
CA LYS A 268 -21.81 -36.83 19.36
C LYS A 268 -20.86 -37.73 20.15
N GLN A 269 -20.95 -39.06 20.02
CA GLN A 269 -20.12 -39.99 20.79
C GLN A 269 -18.64 -39.92 20.39
N TRP A 270 -18.36 -39.58 19.12
CA TRP A 270 -17.00 -39.48 18.59
C TRP A 270 -16.30 -38.15 18.87
N GLN A 271 -17.01 -37.12 19.34
CA GLN A 271 -16.42 -35.79 19.56
C GLN A 271 -15.25 -35.83 20.55
N GLY A 272 -15.38 -36.59 21.64
CA GLY A 272 -14.31 -36.72 22.63
C GLY A 272 -13.05 -37.37 22.06
N TYR A 273 -13.21 -38.51 21.36
CA TYR A 273 -12.10 -39.21 20.71
C TYR A 273 -11.42 -38.33 19.65
N ALA A 274 -12.21 -37.71 18.78
CA ALA A 274 -11.72 -36.86 17.70
C ALA A 274 -10.98 -35.62 18.23
N ALA A 275 -11.50 -34.96 19.28
CA ALA A 275 -10.83 -33.84 19.94
C ALA A 275 -9.48 -34.25 20.53
N MET A 276 -9.42 -35.40 21.21
CA MET A 276 -8.17 -35.95 21.77
C MET A 276 -7.14 -36.28 20.69
N ALA A 277 -7.57 -36.89 19.57
CA ALA A 277 -6.69 -37.20 18.45
C ALA A 277 -6.08 -35.92 17.85
N ALA A 278 -6.91 -34.89 17.61
CA ALA A 278 -6.46 -33.59 17.11
C ALA A 278 -5.49 -32.89 18.08
N ALA A 279 -5.78 -32.93 19.39
CA ALA A 279 -4.92 -32.37 20.43
C ALA A 279 -3.57 -33.10 20.54
N ALA A 280 -3.56 -34.43 20.40
CA ALA A 280 -2.34 -35.22 20.38
C ALA A 280 -1.43 -34.85 19.20
N TYR A 281 -2.00 -34.68 18.00
CA TYR A 281 -1.23 -34.22 16.83
C TYR A 281 -0.69 -32.79 17.02
N ALA A 282 -1.50 -31.88 17.56
CA ALA A 282 -1.06 -30.52 17.88
C ALA A 282 0.10 -30.49 18.89
N LYS A 283 0.07 -31.37 19.89
CA LYS A 283 1.16 -31.55 20.86
C LYS A 283 2.46 -32.00 20.19
N ASP A 284 2.40 -33.00 19.32
CA ASP A 284 3.56 -33.52 18.59
C ASP A 284 4.13 -32.47 17.61
N LEU A 285 3.26 -31.69 16.98
CA LEU A 285 3.63 -30.55 16.13
C LEU A 285 4.43 -29.49 16.90
N LEU A 286 3.95 -29.08 18.08
CA LEU A 286 4.65 -28.08 18.91
C LEU A 286 6.00 -28.60 19.41
N ARG A 287 6.10 -29.88 19.80
CA ARG A 287 7.37 -30.48 20.27
C ARG A 287 8.47 -30.50 19.20
N ARG A 288 8.09 -30.53 17.92
CA ARG A 288 9.04 -30.51 16.80
C ARG A 288 9.61 -29.13 16.52
N ILE A 289 8.90 -28.08 16.91
CA ILE A 289 9.31 -26.70 16.64
C ILE A 289 10.35 -26.31 17.70
N ALA A 290 11.57 -26.01 17.26
CA ALA A 290 12.61 -25.51 18.16
C ALA A 290 12.33 -24.04 18.50
N LEU A 291 12.49 -23.67 19.77
CA LEU A 291 12.55 -22.26 20.16
C LEU A 291 13.91 -21.68 19.75
N ASP A 292 13.90 -20.65 18.90
CA ASP A 292 15.04 -19.73 18.81
C ASP A 292 15.10 -18.94 20.12
N ASN A 293 15.85 -19.45 21.10
CA ASN A 293 16.06 -18.83 22.41
C ASN A 293 16.90 -17.54 22.38
N THR A 294 17.15 -16.95 21.21
CA THR A 294 17.93 -15.72 21.07
C THR A 294 17.12 -14.44 21.31
N ASN A 295 15.83 -14.52 21.64
CA ASN A 295 14.96 -13.36 21.87
C ASN A 295 13.95 -13.54 23.02
N ILE A 296 14.38 -14.13 24.14
CA ILE A 296 13.72 -13.84 25.43
C ILE A 296 14.58 -12.76 26.07
N PRO A 297 14.14 -11.50 26.18
CA PRO A 297 14.88 -10.50 26.93
C PRO A 297 14.84 -10.88 28.42
N GLN A 298 15.81 -11.68 28.86
CA GLN A 298 16.14 -11.79 30.27
C GLN A 298 16.67 -10.43 30.70
N ARG A 299 15.88 -9.72 31.51
CA ARG A 299 16.40 -8.62 32.32
C ARG A 299 17.43 -9.19 33.28
N VAL A 300 18.69 -9.19 32.86
CA VAL A 300 19.83 -9.17 33.76
C VAL A 300 20.35 -7.74 33.74
N ALA A 301 20.44 -7.14 34.91
CA ALA A 301 21.02 -5.83 35.11
C ALA A 301 22.45 -5.83 34.56
N GLY A 302 22.66 -5.12 33.46
CA GLY A 302 23.95 -4.98 32.81
C GLY A 302 23.81 -3.92 31.72
N GLU A 303 24.51 -2.81 31.91
CA GLU A 303 24.60 -1.68 30.99
C GLU A 303 25.22 -2.18 29.66
N GLU A 304 24.45 -2.16 28.56
CA GLU A 304 24.99 -2.23 27.20
C GLU A 304 24.33 -1.18 26.32
N ASP A 305 25.17 -0.38 25.67
CA ASP A 305 24.85 0.84 24.93
C ASP A 305 23.89 0.60 23.76
N ILE A 306 22.76 1.30 23.80
CA ILE A 306 21.87 1.54 22.67
C ILE A 306 22.69 2.31 21.62
N GLN A 307 22.99 1.72 20.47
CA GLN A 307 23.47 2.50 19.33
C GLN A 307 22.35 3.41 18.82
N ILE A 308 22.36 4.64 19.33
CA ILE A 308 21.51 5.75 18.93
C ILE A 308 21.69 5.95 17.41
N PRO A 309 20.60 6.04 16.62
CA PRO A 309 20.70 6.33 15.19
C PRO A 309 21.50 7.62 14.99
N SER A 310 22.50 7.60 14.09
CA SER A 310 23.32 8.79 13.88
C SER A 310 22.45 9.96 13.40
N ASP A 311 22.78 11.19 13.78
CA ASP A 311 21.99 12.38 13.38
C ASP A 311 21.79 12.48 11.87
N SER A 312 22.76 11.98 11.08
CA SER A 312 22.68 11.88 9.63
C SER A 312 21.57 10.93 9.13
N GLN A 313 21.30 9.83 9.82
CA GLN A 313 20.24 8.88 9.48
C GLN A 313 18.86 9.44 9.84
N LYS A 314 18.73 10.09 11.01
CA LYS A 314 17.51 10.78 11.43
C LYS A 314 17.11 11.88 10.45
N GLN A 315 18.07 12.71 10.04
CA GLN A 315 17.86 13.75 9.03
C GLN A 315 17.46 13.18 7.66
N ALA A 316 18.09 12.09 7.22
CA ALA A 316 17.73 11.44 5.97
C ALA A 316 16.30 10.89 5.99
N LEU A 317 15.87 10.33 7.14
CA LEU A 317 14.51 9.85 7.33
C LEU A 317 13.48 10.99 7.33
N LEU A 318 13.73 12.08 8.05
CA LEU A 318 12.84 13.25 8.04
C LEU A 318 12.70 13.82 6.63
N LYS A 319 13.82 13.95 5.91
CA LYS A 319 13.83 14.37 4.50
C LYS A 319 13.02 13.42 3.62
N SER A 320 12.99 12.14 3.96
CA SER A 320 12.23 11.13 3.22
C SER A 320 10.72 11.17 3.45
N LEU A 321 10.27 11.59 4.64
CA LEU A 321 8.84 11.75 4.92
C LEU A 321 8.28 12.94 4.15
N LYS A 322 9.09 13.98 3.95
CA LYS A 322 8.76 15.17 3.17
C LYS A 322 8.50 14.81 1.69
N PHE A 323 7.51 15.46 1.10
CA PHE A 323 7.21 15.41 -0.33
C PHE A 323 6.80 16.80 -0.81
N ASP A 324 6.93 17.07 -2.10
CA ASP A 324 6.62 18.39 -2.63
C ASP A 324 5.15 18.75 -2.39
N ASN A 325 4.89 20.04 -2.12
CA ASN A 325 3.54 20.60 -2.03
C ASN A 325 2.64 20.03 -0.92
N TYR A 326 3.18 19.34 0.10
CA TYR A 326 2.36 18.74 1.17
C TYR A 326 1.48 19.74 1.96
N ASN A 327 1.88 21.01 2.06
CA ASN A 327 1.08 22.09 2.67
C ASN A 327 0.33 22.96 1.64
N LYS A 328 0.49 22.71 0.35
CA LYS A 328 0.02 23.59 -0.74
C LYS A 328 -1.48 23.86 -0.68
N ARG A 329 -2.28 22.88 -0.27
CA ARG A 329 -3.72 23.08 -0.11
C ARG A 329 -4.05 24.09 0.99
N TYR A 330 -3.36 24.03 2.14
CA TYR A 330 -3.54 24.96 3.24
C TYR A 330 -3.20 26.40 2.82
N ASP A 331 -2.08 26.58 2.12
CA ASP A 331 -1.63 27.90 1.64
C ASP A 331 -2.65 28.52 0.67
N ASN A 332 -3.23 27.67 -0.18
CA ASN A 332 -4.16 28.05 -1.23
C ASN A 332 -5.60 28.36 -0.75
N ILE A 333 -5.93 28.10 0.52
CA ILE A 333 -7.24 28.44 1.09
C ILE A 333 -7.22 29.91 1.54
N LYS A 334 -8.19 30.71 1.06
CA LYS A 334 -8.33 32.11 1.49
C LYS A 334 -8.57 32.17 3.01
N ALA A 335 -7.90 33.12 3.67
CA ALA A 335 -8.17 33.42 5.06
C ALA A 335 -9.64 33.85 5.23
N ALA A 336 -10.24 33.53 6.38
CA ALA A 336 -11.54 34.06 6.74
C ALA A 336 -11.49 35.60 6.76
N HIS A 337 -12.59 36.26 6.36
CA HIS A 337 -12.67 37.72 6.49
C HIS A 337 -12.62 38.10 7.97
N ALA A 338 -12.04 39.26 8.29
CA ALA A 338 -12.03 39.77 9.66
C ALA A 338 -13.47 39.75 10.23
N GLU A 339 -13.62 39.10 11.39
CA GLU A 339 -14.89 38.89 12.13
C GLU A 339 -15.77 37.69 11.71
N THR A 340 -15.51 37.05 10.57
CA THR A 340 -16.21 35.79 10.20
C THR A 340 -15.60 34.55 10.88
N CYS A 341 -16.40 33.49 11.04
CA CYS A 341 -16.04 32.21 11.67
C CYS A 341 -15.79 32.25 13.19
N LYS A 342 -15.85 33.44 13.82
CA LYS A 342 -15.68 33.62 15.28
C LYS A 342 -16.63 32.77 16.11
N TRP A 343 -17.86 32.59 15.63
CA TRP A 343 -18.89 31.77 16.27
C TRP A 343 -18.45 30.31 16.49
N LEU A 344 -17.43 29.81 15.78
CA LEU A 344 -16.90 28.47 16.02
C LEU A 344 -16.42 28.31 17.47
N GLN A 345 -15.74 29.31 18.01
CA GLN A 345 -15.23 29.29 19.38
C GLN A 345 -16.37 29.32 20.43
N GLU A 346 -17.53 29.84 20.05
CA GLU A 346 -18.73 29.93 20.88
C GLU A 346 -19.66 28.70 20.72
N SER A 347 -19.39 27.85 19.72
CA SER A 347 -20.25 26.71 19.43
C SER A 347 -20.14 25.64 20.50
N ALA A 348 -21.30 25.14 20.96
CA ALA A 348 -21.37 24.13 22.00
C ALA A 348 -20.60 22.86 21.61
N GLU A 349 -20.65 22.47 20.34
CA GLU A 349 -19.96 21.30 19.80
C GLU A 349 -18.43 21.47 19.86
N TYR A 350 -17.89 22.64 19.49
CA TYR A 350 -16.45 22.90 19.54
C TYR A 350 -15.93 23.02 20.97
N ILE A 351 -16.68 23.70 21.85
CA ILE A 351 -16.36 23.82 23.28
C ILE A 351 -16.38 22.43 23.94
N THR A 352 -17.42 21.63 23.66
CA THR A 352 -17.56 20.26 24.18
C THR A 352 -16.45 19.34 23.67
N TRP A 353 -16.03 19.51 22.41
CA TRP A 353 -14.94 18.71 21.83
C TRP A 353 -13.58 18.98 22.47
N LEU A 354 -13.32 20.22 22.89
CA LEU A 354 -12.06 20.60 23.55
C LEU A 354 -12.00 20.20 25.02
N ASP A 355 -13.15 19.86 25.61
CA ASP A 355 -13.33 19.49 27.01
C ASP A 355 -12.80 18.07 27.28
N PRO A 356 -11.68 17.92 28.01
CA PRO A 356 -11.07 16.62 28.27
C PRO A 356 -12.00 15.65 28.99
N ASP A 357 -12.90 16.16 29.85
CA ASP A 357 -13.81 15.35 30.66
C ASP A 357 -14.94 14.74 29.82
N LYS A 358 -15.12 15.23 28.59
CA LYS A 358 -16.17 14.77 27.66
C LYS A 358 -15.66 13.92 26.52
N ILE A 359 -14.35 13.61 26.49
CA ILE A 359 -13.73 12.75 25.46
C ILE A 359 -14.45 11.41 25.35
N ILE A 360 -14.92 10.83 26.46
CA ILE A 360 -15.67 9.56 26.47
C ILE A 360 -16.97 9.66 25.65
N ASN A 361 -17.62 10.82 25.64
CA ASN A 361 -18.91 11.02 24.98
C ASN A 361 -18.77 11.16 23.45
N HIS A 362 -17.68 11.75 22.99
CA HIS A 362 -17.46 12.05 21.57
C HIS A 362 -16.26 11.32 20.95
N HIS A 363 -15.60 10.44 21.70
CA HIS A 363 -14.46 9.65 21.26
C HIS A 363 -13.37 10.47 20.56
N GLY A 364 -13.11 11.69 21.07
CA GLY A 364 -12.09 12.60 20.54
C GLY A 364 -12.38 13.22 19.15
N PHE A 365 -13.51 12.92 18.52
CA PHE A 365 -13.82 13.40 17.16
C PHE A 365 -14.76 14.61 17.11
N LEU A 366 -14.42 15.55 16.22
CA LEU A 366 -15.32 16.60 15.73
C LEU A 366 -15.37 16.56 14.19
N CYS A 367 -16.58 16.43 13.65
CA CYS A 367 -16.82 16.38 12.21
C CYS A 367 -17.51 17.66 11.74
N ILE A 368 -16.83 18.46 10.92
CA ILE A 368 -17.41 19.63 10.25
C ILE A 368 -18.03 19.19 8.92
N MET A 369 -19.35 19.22 8.84
CA MET A 369 -20.12 18.84 7.66
C MET A 369 -20.77 20.04 6.99
N GLY A 370 -20.97 19.91 5.67
CA GLY A 370 -21.79 20.85 4.94
C GLY A 370 -21.75 20.65 3.44
N LYS A 371 -22.65 21.33 2.73
CA LYS A 371 -22.77 21.32 1.28
C LYS A 371 -21.47 21.77 0.60
N PRO A 372 -21.21 21.34 -0.65
CA PRO A 372 -20.13 21.90 -1.45
C PRO A 372 -20.25 23.43 -1.52
N GLY A 373 -19.18 24.16 -1.15
CA GLY A 373 -19.18 25.62 -1.15
C GLY A 373 -19.72 26.31 0.11
N ALA A 374 -20.04 25.55 1.17
CA ALA A 374 -20.47 26.11 2.46
C ALA A 374 -19.33 26.71 3.32
N GLY A 375 -18.06 26.62 2.88
CA GLY A 375 -16.92 27.20 3.61
C GLY A 375 -16.14 26.27 4.55
N LYS A 376 -16.32 24.94 4.45
CA LYS A 376 -15.62 23.92 5.27
C LYS A 376 -14.10 24.12 5.39
N SER A 377 -13.40 24.26 4.26
CA SER A 377 -11.95 24.46 4.27
C SER A 377 -11.55 25.81 4.90
N THR A 378 -12.38 26.84 4.73
CA THR A 378 -12.15 28.18 5.32
C THR A 378 -12.29 28.14 6.83
N ILE A 379 -13.35 27.50 7.36
CA ILE A 379 -13.54 27.34 8.81
C ILE A 379 -12.51 26.39 9.41
N MET A 380 -12.07 25.35 8.68
CA MET A 380 -10.98 24.47 9.12
C MET A 380 -9.65 25.23 9.21
N LYS A 381 -9.35 26.10 8.23
CA LYS A 381 -8.18 26.99 8.28
C LYS A 381 -8.28 27.97 9.44
N TYR A 382 -9.44 28.57 9.66
CA TYR A 382 -9.69 29.45 10.81
C TYR A 382 -9.44 28.71 12.13
N ALA A 383 -10.03 27.53 12.31
CA ALA A 383 -9.86 26.70 13.51
C ALA A 383 -8.38 26.40 13.81
N LEU A 384 -7.59 26.05 12.79
CA LEU A 384 -6.17 25.77 12.93
C LEU A 384 -5.35 27.03 13.28
N VAL A 385 -5.64 28.18 12.64
CA VAL A 385 -4.96 29.45 12.94
C VAL A 385 -5.26 29.88 14.38
N THR A 386 -6.53 29.85 14.77
CA THR A 386 -6.96 30.17 16.13
C THR A 386 -6.38 29.21 17.16
N ALA A 387 -6.30 27.90 16.85
CA ALA A 387 -5.65 26.93 17.73
C ALA A 387 -4.16 27.24 17.91
N ARG A 388 -3.45 27.66 16.86
CA ARG A 388 -2.02 28.07 16.97
C ARG A 388 -1.83 29.30 17.87
N GLU A 389 -2.79 30.21 17.89
CA GLU A 389 -2.76 31.41 18.73
C GLU A 389 -3.17 31.14 20.19
N THR A 390 -4.08 30.19 20.41
CA THR A 390 -4.74 29.99 21.73
C THR A 390 -4.31 28.72 22.47
N MET A 391 -3.77 27.72 21.77
CA MET A 391 -3.43 26.39 22.31
C MET A 391 -1.91 26.16 22.33
N GLY A 392 -1.15 27.11 22.88
CA GLY A 392 0.31 27.01 22.96
C GLY A 392 0.82 25.83 23.81
N ASP A 393 -0.03 25.20 24.61
CA ASP A 393 0.26 24.00 25.41
C ASP A 393 0.03 22.67 24.66
N ARG A 394 -0.46 22.72 23.40
CA ARG A 394 -0.85 21.52 22.63
C ARG A 394 -0.01 21.35 21.37
N ILE A 395 0.21 20.09 20.98
CA ILE A 395 0.83 19.76 19.69
C ILE A 395 -0.24 19.80 18.61
N LEU A 396 -0.02 20.64 17.59
CA LEU A 396 -0.98 20.86 16.52
C LEU A 396 -0.49 20.19 15.24
N LEU A 397 -1.27 19.23 14.76
CA LEU A 397 -1.02 18.52 13.51
C LEU A 397 -2.09 18.88 12.49
N SER A 398 -1.74 18.94 11.20
CA SER A 398 -2.74 19.25 10.17
C SER A 398 -2.44 18.63 8.80
N PHE A 399 -3.48 18.27 8.06
CA PHE A 399 -3.36 17.87 6.67
C PHE A 399 -4.59 18.30 5.87
N PHE A 400 -4.37 18.83 4.66
CA PHE A 400 -5.44 19.34 3.81
C PHE A 400 -5.40 18.62 2.45
N PHE A 401 -6.38 17.77 2.16
CA PHE A 401 -6.41 17.00 0.92
C PHE A 401 -6.52 17.90 -0.32
N ASN A 402 -5.66 17.66 -1.31
CA ASN A 402 -5.67 18.37 -2.59
C ASN A 402 -6.06 17.45 -3.73
N ALA A 403 -7.34 17.45 -4.11
CA ALA A 403 -7.85 16.67 -5.24
C ALA A 403 -7.22 17.02 -6.61
N ARG A 404 -6.47 18.13 -6.72
CA ARG A 404 -5.70 18.49 -7.94
C ARG A 404 -4.18 18.48 -7.73
N GLY A 405 -3.74 17.95 -6.61
CA GLY A 405 -2.32 17.77 -6.31
C GLY A 405 -1.77 16.46 -6.90
N GLY A 406 -0.50 16.20 -6.66
CA GLY A 406 0.12 14.91 -7.00
C GLY A 406 -0.50 13.73 -6.23
N ASP A 407 -0.10 12.51 -6.54
CA ASP A 407 -0.69 11.29 -5.95
C ASP A 407 -0.61 11.24 -4.41
N LEU A 408 0.42 11.85 -3.81
CA LEU A 408 0.55 11.96 -2.36
C LEU A 408 -0.38 13.02 -1.74
N GLU A 409 -0.68 14.12 -2.44
CA GLU A 409 -1.55 15.18 -1.90
C GLU A 409 -3.04 14.76 -1.84
N LYS A 410 -3.41 13.73 -2.60
CA LYS A 410 -4.78 13.17 -2.63
C LYS A 410 -4.94 11.85 -1.85
N SER A 411 -3.86 11.29 -1.29
CA SER A 411 -3.88 9.97 -0.66
C SER A 411 -3.62 10.00 0.84
N THR A 412 -4.16 9.01 1.54
CA THR A 412 -3.90 8.80 2.97
C THR A 412 -2.42 8.49 3.26
N LEU A 413 -1.70 7.93 2.29
CA LEU A 413 -0.26 7.76 2.36
C LEU A 413 0.47 9.10 2.56
N GLY A 414 0.13 10.13 1.77
CA GLY A 414 0.71 11.46 1.95
C GLY A 414 0.30 12.11 3.27
N MET A 415 -0.95 11.90 3.71
CA MET A 415 -1.44 12.36 5.01
C MET A 415 -0.59 11.81 6.16
N TYR A 416 -0.43 10.48 6.27
CA TYR A 416 0.35 9.88 7.36
C TYR A 416 1.83 10.29 7.33
N ARG A 417 2.44 10.43 6.14
CA ARG A 417 3.80 10.96 6.01
C ARG A 417 3.92 12.37 6.57
N SER A 418 2.97 13.24 6.24
CA SER A 418 2.97 14.64 6.68
C SER A 418 2.70 14.78 8.18
N LEU A 419 1.73 14.03 8.71
CA LEU A 419 1.39 14.07 10.15
C LEU A 419 2.54 13.53 11.01
N LEU A 420 3.18 12.43 10.59
CA LEU A 420 4.36 11.91 11.28
C LEU A 420 5.53 12.90 11.21
N LEU A 421 5.80 13.50 10.05
CA LEU A 421 6.84 14.51 9.91
C LEU A 421 6.62 15.70 10.86
N GLN A 422 5.40 16.26 10.88
CA GLN A 422 5.05 17.39 11.76
C GLN A 422 5.24 17.04 13.24
N LEU A 423 4.90 15.82 13.63
CA LEU A 423 5.05 15.35 15.00
C LEU A 423 6.54 15.23 15.40
N LEU A 424 7.36 14.67 14.51
CA LEU A 424 8.80 14.49 14.75
C LEU A 424 9.60 15.81 14.71
N GLU A 425 9.13 16.80 13.93
CA GLU A 425 9.71 18.14 13.90
C GLU A 425 9.35 18.95 15.16
N GLN A 426 8.12 18.82 15.66
CA GLN A 426 7.68 19.51 16.88
C GLN A 426 8.22 18.85 18.16
N LEU A 427 8.43 17.53 18.15
CA LEU A 427 9.01 16.78 19.26
C LEU A 427 10.23 15.96 18.81
N PRO A 428 11.42 16.59 18.71
CA PRO A 428 12.65 15.90 18.32
C PRO A 428 13.00 14.72 19.25
N ALA A 429 12.66 14.79 20.53
CA ALA A 429 12.88 13.72 21.50
C ALA A 429 12.18 12.39 21.13
N LEU A 430 11.09 12.43 20.36
CA LEU A 430 10.43 11.21 19.89
C LEU A 430 11.31 10.43 18.90
N GLN A 431 12.23 11.11 18.20
CA GLN A 431 13.11 10.48 17.22
C GLN A 431 14.06 9.45 17.88
N ASP A 432 14.34 9.61 19.18
CA ASP A 432 15.14 8.68 19.97
C ASP A 432 14.32 7.51 20.54
N SER A 433 13.03 7.75 20.79
CA SER A 433 12.10 6.75 21.33
C SER A 433 11.52 5.79 20.27
N LEU A 434 11.62 6.17 19.00
CA LEU A 434 11.03 5.41 17.90
C LEU A 434 12.03 4.40 17.37
N ASP A 435 11.59 3.15 17.23
CA ASP A 435 12.36 2.09 16.60
C ASP A 435 12.35 2.26 15.06
N LEU A 436 13.03 3.31 14.61
CA LEU A 436 13.16 3.68 13.21
C LEU A 436 13.99 2.65 12.42
N SER A 437 14.85 1.90 13.12
CA SER A 437 15.75 0.89 12.55
C SER A 437 15.00 -0.26 11.86
N LYS A 438 13.78 -0.59 12.31
CA LYS A 438 12.91 -1.63 11.74
C LYS A 438 12.30 -1.26 10.40
N PHE A 439 12.31 0.03 10.04
CA PHE A 439 11.66 0.54 8.82
C PHE A 439 12.68 1.17 7.85
N THR A 440 13.95 1.25 8.24
CA THR A 440 15.08 1.70 7.40
C THR A 440 15.68 0.54 6.60
N ALA A 441 14.98 0.07 5.57
CA ALA A 441 15.65 -0.57 4.45
C ALA A 441 16.00 0.53 3.43
N CYS A 442 17.19 1.11 3.53
CA CYS A 442 17.70 2.03 2.51
C CYS A 442 18.62 1.27 1.56
N HIS A 443 18.41 1.41 0.25
CA HIS A 443 19.51 1.45 -0.72
C HIS A 443 19.17 2.38 -1.91
N ASP A 444 20.07 3.35 -2.14
CA ASP A 444 20.43 4.13 -3.35
C ASP A 444 19.39 4.69 -4.36
N GLU A 445 18.09 4.41 -4.24
CA GLU A 445 17.04 4.99 -5.12
C GLU A 445 15.91 5.72 -4.37
N GLY A 446 16.22 6.23 -3.17
CA GLY A 446 15.28 6.99 -2.35
C GLY A 446 14.33 6.11 -1.53
N TYR A 447 13.94 6.62 -0.36
CA TYR A 447 13.03 5.94 0.57
C TYR A 447 11.63 5.76 -0.04
N ARG A 448 11.10 4.53 -0.01
CA ARG A 448 9.70 4.23 -0.39
C ARG A 448 8.88 3.89 0.85
N TRP A 449 7.85 4.69 1.10
CA TRP A 449 6.96 4.53 2.26
C TRP A 449 5.68 3.77 1.92
N HIS A 450 5.27 2.88 2.82
CA HIS A 450 3.99 2.18 2.80
C HIS A 450 3.11 2.60 3.99
N ILE A 451 1.80 2.42 3.86
CA ILE A 451 0.82 2.96 4.82
C ILE A 451 0.88 2.29 6.20
N GLU A 452 1.06 0.97 6.27
CA GLU A 452 1.06 0.23 7.54
C GLU A 452 2.28 0.57 8.43
N PRO A 453 3.53 0.63 7.90
CA PRO A 453 4.67 1.17 8.65
C PRO A 453 4.43 2.58 9.19
N LEU A 454 3.82 3.46 8.39
CA LEU A 454 3.55 4.84 8.80
C LEU A 454 2.51 4.93 9.91
N LYS A 455 1.41 4.15 9.81
CA LYS A 455 0.41 4.04 10.88
C LYS A 455 1.04 3.54 12.17
N TYR A 456 1.89 2.52 12.08
CA TYR A 456 2.61 1.98 13.23
C TYR A 456 3.51 3.03 13.88
N LEU A 457 4.35 3.70 13.08
CA LEU A 457 5.26 4.76 13.57
C LEU A 457 4.49 5.94 14.15
N PHE A 458 3.41 6.36 13.51
CA PHE A 458 2.56 7.45 13.99
C PHE A 458 1.89 7.09 15.32
N ARG A 459 1.37 5.86 15.45
CA ARG A 459 0.83 5.35 16.71
C ARG A 459 1.88 5.35 17.81
N GLN A 460 3.05 4.77 17.57
CA GLN A 460 4.15 4.73 18.54
C GLN A 460 4.55 6.15 18.96
N ALA A 461 4.64 7.06 17.98
CA ALA A 461 5.01 8.44 18.24
C ALA A 461 4.01 9.12 19.16
N ILE A 462 2.70 8.94 18.92
CA ILE A 462 1.62 9.48 19.77
C ILE A 462 1.61 8.84 21.15
N GLU A 463 1.83 7.52 21.25
CA GLU A 463 1.80 6.79 22.52
C GLU A 463 3.02 7.05 23.42
N ASN A 464 4.12 7.55 22.85
CA ASN A 464 5.36 7.89 23.58
C ASN A 464 5.44 9.38 23.95
N ILE A 465 4.39 10.16 23.67
CA ILE A 465 4.35 11.58 24.03
C ILE A 465 4.17 11.70 25.55
N GLN A 466 5.13 12.38 26.19
CA GLN A 466 5.04 12.72 27.61
C GLN A 466 4.14 13.93 27.88
N THR A 467 3.94 14.80 26.87
CA THR A 467 3.05 15.97 26.93
C THR A 467 1.59 15.58 26.66
N SER A 468 0.68 16.14 27.46
CA SER A 468 -0.63 15.53 27.67
C SER A 468 -1.66 15.75 26.56
N LYS A 469 -1.40 16.53 25.50
CA LYS A 469 -2.44 16.99 24.56
C LYS A 469 -1.96 17.15 23.10
N VAL A 470 -2.59 16.41 22.19
CA VAL A 470 -2.39 16.50 20.73
C VAL A 470 -3.72 16.80 20.05
N VAL A 471 -3.72 17.72 19.08
CA VAL A 471 -4.90 18.06 18.26
C VAL A 471 -4.54 17.96 16.79
N CYS A 472 -5.35 17.22 16.02
CA CYS A 472 -5.15 16.98 14.60
C CYS A 472 -6.31 17.54 13.76
N PHE A 473 -6.01 18.36 12.75
CA PHE A 473 -6.98 18.95 11.83
C PHE A 473 -6.84 18.35 10.42
N ILE A 474 -7.89 17.68 9.91
CA ILE A 474 -7.88 16.98 8.61
C ILE A 474 -8.97 17.56 7.70
N ASP A 475 -8.60 18.38 6.72
CA ASP A 475 -9.57 18.98 5.79
C ASP A 475 -9.85 18.09 4.57
N ALA A 476 -11.14 17.95 4.23
CA ALA A 476 -11.64 17.35 3.00
C ALA A 476 -11.30 15.86 2.86
N LEU A 477 -11.54 15.08 3.92
CA LEU A 477 -11.30 13.62 3.96
C LEU A 477 -12.02 12.87 2.83
N ASN A 478 -13.15 13.41 2.35
CA ASN A 478 -13.91 12.86 1.23
C ASN A 478 -13.22 12.98 -0.15
N GLU A 479 -12.03 13.57 -0.24
CA GLU A 479 -11.28 13.70 -1.49
C GLU A 479 -10.27 12.56 -1.71
N CYS A 480 -10.10 11.66 -0.72
CA CYS A 480 -9.39 10.39 -0.88
C CYS A 480 -10.36 9.23 -1.16
N ASP A 481 -9.81 8.06 -1.51
CA ASP A 481 -10.61 6.85 -1.75
C ASP A 481 -11.49 6.50 -0.54
N GLU A 482 -12.72 6.05 -0.79
CA GLU A 482 -13.73 5.87 0.24
C GLU A 482 -13.32 4.81 1.28
N ASP A 483 -12.67 3.73 0.85
CA ASP A 483 -12.19 2.68 1.73
C ASP A 483 -10.98 3.17 2.55
N GLN A 484 -10.11 3.98 1.94
CA GLN A 484 -9.02 4.64 2.66
C GLN A 484 -9.52 5.63 3.72
N ALA A 485 -10.60 6.36 3.45
CA ALA A 485 -11.21 7.27 4.41
C ALA A 485 -11.82 6.51 5.60
N ARG A 486 -12.50 5.38 5.36
CA ARG A 486 -13.04 4.50 6.41
C ARG A 486 -11.94 3.89 7.27
N ASP A 487 -10.89 3.39 6.64
CA ASP A 487 -9.71 2.85 7.31
C ASP A 487 -9.03 3.91 8.17
N THR A 488 -8.90 5.15 7.67
CA THR A 488 -8.33 6.28 8.42
C THR A 488 -9.15 6.61 9.66
N LEU A 489 -10.48 6.70 9.55
CA LEU A 489 -11.34 6.96 10.70
C LEU A 489 -11.26 5.82 11.73
N SER A 490 -11.23 4.57 11.27
CA SER A 490 -11.11 3.39 12.14
C SER A 490 -9.77 3.38 12.90
N PHE A 491 -8.68 3.74 12.21
CA PHE A 491 -7.35 3.85 12.80
C PHE A 491 -7.28 4.98 13.84
N PHE A 492 -7.84 6.16 13.54
CA PHE A 492 -7.88 7.25 14.51
C PHE A 492 -8.77 6.93 15.72
N GLU A 493 -9.90 6.24 15.54
CA GLU A 493 -10.76 5.81 16.66
C GLU A 493 -9.98 4.88 17.61
N TYR A 494 -9.27 3.89 17.04
CA TYR A 494 -8.39 3.02 17.79
C TYR A 494 -7.27 3.79 18.51
N LEU A 495 -6.63 4.73 17.82
CA LEU A 495 -5.52 5.51 18.36
C LEU A 495 -5.95 6.43 19.49
N ILE A 496 -7.13 7.07 19.38
CA ILE A 496 -7.71 7.88 20.46
C ILE A 496 -8.00 7.01 21.68
N GLY A 497 -8.57 5.81 21.49
CA GLY A 497 -8.80 4.86 22.58
C GLY A 497 -7.51 4.45 23.29
N SER A 498 -6.47 4.10 22.52
CA SER A 498 -5.14 3.76 23.05
C SER A 498 -4.50 4.94 23.79
N ALA A 499 -4.51 6.14 23.21
CA ALA A 499 -3.97 7.35 23.81
C ALA A 499 -4.68 7.70 25.12
N THR A 500 -6.02 7.64 25.14
CA THR A 500 -6.83 7.93 26.34
C THR A 500 -6.48 6.96 27.47
N SER A 501 -6.26 5.67 27.18
CA SER A 501 -5.85 4.67 28.18
C SER A 501 -4.49 4.96 28.82
N LYS A 502 -3.63 5.73 28.14
CA LYS A 502 -2.32 6.17 28.61
C LYS A 502 -2.34 7.59 29.21
N GLY A 503 -3.52 8.19 29.37
CA GLY A 503 -3.68 9.56 29.88
C GLY A 503 -3.32 10.66 28.87
N ILE A 504 -3.21 10.33 27.58
CA ILE A 504 -2.90 11.28 26.50
C ILE A 504 -4.21 11.75 25.86
N SER A 505 -4.46 13.06 25.87
CA SER A 505 -5.60 13.66 25.19
C SER A 505 -5.30 13.83 23.70
N PHE A 506 -5.86 12.94 22.87
CA PHE A 506 -5.76 13.05 21.41
C PHE A 506 -7.11 13.41 20.78
N LEU A 507 -7.18 14.58 20.15
CA LEU A 507 -8.39 15.11 19.52
C LEU A 507 -8.22 15.22 18.01
N VAL A 508 -9.24 14.81 17.26
CA VAL A 508 -9.24 14.85 15.78
C VAL A 508 -10.44 15.63 15.27
N CYS A 509 -10.19 16.73 14.55
CA CYS A 509 -11.20 17.48 13.82
C CYS A 509 -11.04 17.21 12.33
N PHE A 510 -12.11 16.80 11.65
CA PHE A 510 -12.08 16.59 10.20
C PHE A 510 -13.28 17.19 9.49
N SER A 511 -13.13 17.49 8.19
CA SER A 511 -14.24 18.00 7.36
C SER A 511 -14.65 17.00 6.26
N LYS A 512 -15.97 16.89 6.01
CA LYS A 512 -16.53 16.05 4.94
C LYS A 512 -17.80 16.62 4.31
N ARG A 513 -18.21 16.04 3.18
CA ARG A 513 -19.51 16.28 2.51
C ARG A 513 -20.56 15.27 2.99
N TYR A 514 -21.84 15.49 2.65
CA TYR A 514 -22.91 14.50 2.89
C TYR A 514 -22.75 13.23 2.05
N TYR A 515 -22.13 13.35 0.88
CA TYR A 515 -21.87 12.26 -0.06
C TYR A 515 -20.40 12.31 -0.52
N PRO A 516 -19.69 11.17 -0.63
CA PRO A 516 -20.16 9.80 -0.35
C PRO A 516 -20.46 9.56 1.14
N LEU A 517 -21.36 8.59 1.42
CA LEU A 517 -21.81 8.26 2.77
C LEU A 517 -20.71 7.48 3.53
N ILE A 518 -19.75 8.22 4.08
CA ILE A 518 -18.80 7.68 5.03
C ILE A 518 -19.48 7.66 6.40
N SER A 519 -19.90 6.46 6.83
CA SER A 519 -20.56 6.25 8.12
C SER A 519 -19.61 6.65 9.27
N PHE A 520 -20.10 7.52 10.13
CA PHE A 520 -19.38 8.07 11.29
C PHE A 520 -20.24 7.78 12.51
N LYS A 521 -19.88 6.73 13.26
CA LYS A 521 -20.71 6.17 14.34
C LYS A 521 -20.56 6.90 15.66
N LYS A 522 -19.45 7.61 15.87
CA LYS A 522 -19.04 8.16 17.17
C LYS A 522 -18.33 9.51 16.99
N GLY A 523 -18.88 10.56 17.59
CA GLY A 523 -18.28 11.90 17.68
C GLY A 523 -19.25 13.04 17.40
N LEU A 524 -18.80 14.27 17.66
CA LEU A 524 -19.63 15.45 17.50
C LEU A 524 -19.71 15.85 16.04
N THR A 525 -20.88 16.32 15.62
CA THR A 525 -21.12 16.78 14.26
C THR A 525 -21.54 18.23 14.28
N LEU A 526 -20.80 19.06 13.53
CA LEU A 526 -21.11 20.47 13.33
C LEU A 526 -21.51 20.68 11.87
N VAL A 527 -22.77 21.06 11.64
CA VAL A 527 -23.33 21.31 10.31
C VAL A 527 -23.32 22.81 10.01
N LEU A 528 -22.63 23.22 8.94
CA LEU A 528 -22.36 24.64 8.66
C LEU A 528 -23.59 25.45 8.22
N GLU A 529 -24.51 24.84 7.49
CA GLU A 529 -25.59 25.53 6.78
C GLU A 529 -26.49 26.35 7.70
N PHE A 530 -26.65 25.93 8.96
CA PHE A 530 -27.50 26.59 9.95
C PHE A 530 -26.76 27.61 10.81
N ARG A 531 -25.43 27.68 10.72
CA ARG A 531 -24.57 28.48 11.60
C ARG A 531 -23.87 29.64 10.90
N ILE A 532 -23.71 29.59 9.57
CA ILE A 532 -23.01 30.63 8.81
C ILE A 532 -23.88 31.84 8.41
N HIS A 533 -25.15 31.89 8.82
CA HIS A 533 -26.04 33.00 8.45
C HIS A 533 -25.49 34.38 8.88
N GLN A 534 -24.89 34.46 10.07
CA GLN A 534 -24.27 35.69 10.56
C GLN A 534 -23.01 36.04 9.76
N ASP A 535 -22.14 35.07 9.46
CA ASP A 535 -20.96 35.25 8.60
C ASP A 535 -21.35 35.75 7.20
N ILE A 536 -22.41 35.19 6.62
CA ILE A 536 -22.94 35.61 5.33
C ILE A 536 -23.45 37.06 5.41
N HIS A 537 -24.21 37.41 6.44
CA HIS A 537 -24.68 38.79 6.65
C HIS A 537 -23.50 39.78 6.74
N GLN A 538 -22.46 39.41 7.48
CA GLN A 538 -21.27 40.25 7.65
C GLN A 538 -20.47 40.37 6.35
N TYR A 539 -20.28 39.26 5.63
CA TYR A 539 -19.64 39.25 4.32
C TYR A 539 -20.39 40.15 3.32
N VAL A 540 -21.72 39.99 3.21
CA VAL A 540 -22.56 40.80 2.32
C VAL A 540 -22.46 42.28 2.66
N ARG A 541 -22.48 42.65 3.95
CA ARG A 541 -22.36 44.05 4.38
C ARG A 541 -21.04 44.67 3.94
N ARG A 542 -19.95 43.90 3.94
CA ARG A 542 -18.60 44.37 3.60
C ARG A 542 -18.33 44.37 2.09
N GLU A 543 -18.68 43.29 1.40
CA GLU A 543 -18.29 43.06 0.01
C GLU A 543 -19.34 43.52 -1.01
N LEU A 544 -20.62 43.72 -0.62
CA LEU A 544 -21.66 44.25 -1.50
C LEU A 544 -21.66 45.78 -1.54
N LYS A 545 -20.94 46.33 -2.52
CA LYS A 545 -20.61 47.75 -2.70
C LYS A 545 -21.63 48.50 -3.57
N ILE A 546 -22.92 48.31 -3.33
CA ILE A 546 -24.02 48.89 -4.14
C ILE A 546 -24.65 50.18 -3.56
N GLY A 547 -23.89 50.94 -2.75
CA GLY A 547 -24.39 52.17 -2.11
C GLY A 547 -25.38 51.93 -0.95
N GLN A 548 -26.08 52.95 -0.46
CA GLN A 548 -26.94 52.91 0.74
C GLN A 548 -28.44 53.13 0.45
N SER A 549 -28.89 53.00 -0.80
CA SER A 549 -30.30 53.19 -1.17
C SER A 549 -31.23 52.18 -0.50
N ASP A 550 -32.53 52.48 -0.44
CA ASP A 550 -33.54 51.56 0.11
C ASP A 550 -33.55 50.22 -0.62
N ILE A 551 -33.34 50.23 -1.94
CA ILE A 551 -33.20 49.04 -2.77
C ILE A 551 -31.95 48.25 -2.35
N ALA A 552 -30.81 48.92 -2.19
CA ALA A 552 -29.57 48.28 -1.75
C ALA A 552 -29.71 47.62 -0.37
N ASN A 553 -30.37 48.29 0.57
CA ASN A 553 -30.59 47.76 1.93
C ASN A 553 -31.55 46.57 1.94
N ARG A 554 -32.61 46.61 1.13
CA ARG A 554 -33.51 45.46 0.92
C ARG A 554 -32.78 44.27 0.31
N ILE A 555 -31.93 44.49 -0.71
CA ILE A 555 -31.12 43.43 -1.32
C ILE A 555 -30.17 42.82 -0.28
N ARG A 556 -29.44 43.63 0.51
CA ARG A 556 -28.56 43.12 1.59
C ARG A 556 -29.29 42.23 2.58
N ALA A 557 -30.48 42.67 3.04
CA ALA A 557 -31.27 41.93 4.03
C ALA A 557 -31.79 40.59 3.48
N ASN A 558 -32.21 40.56 2.22
CA ASN A 558 -32.79 39.36 1.59
C ASN A 558 -31.73 38.40 1.03
N LEU A 559 -30.57 38.90 0.61
CA LEU A 559 -29.50 38.09 0.02
C LEU A 559 -28.99 37.03 1.00
N ALA A 560 -28.78 37.42 2.26
CA ALA A 560 -28.33 36.49 3.30
C ALA A 560 -29.38 35.40 3.61
N LYS A 561 -30.68 35.75 3.59
CA LYS A 561 -31.78 34.78 3.77
C LYS A 561 -31.90 33.81 2.61
N ARG A 562 -31.78 34.30 1.37
CA ARG A 562 -31.92 33.50 0.13
C ARG A 562 -30.74 32.58 -0.14
N SER A 563 -29.63 32.72 0.59
CA SER A 563 -28.40 31.95 0.35
C SER A 563 -28.46 30.47 0.73
N TRP A 564 -29.45 30.05 1.55
CA TRP A 564 -29.56 28.68 2.09
C TRP A 564 -28.26 28.12 2.69
N GLY A 565 -27.40 28.98 3.25
CA GLY A 565 -26.12 28.58 3.82
C GLY A 565 -25.05 28.19 2.77
N LEU A 566 -25.15 28.70 1.53
CA LEU A 566 -24.14 28.50 0.49
C LEU A 566 -23.31 29.77 0.29
N PHE A 567 -22.18 29.88 0.99
CA PHE A 567 -21.28 31.03 0.92
C PHE A 567 -20.78 31.29 -0.51
N MET A 568 -20.52 30.23 -1.30
CA MET A 568 -20.17 30.35 -2.71
C MET A 568 -21.25 31.03 -3.55
N TRP A 569 -22.53 30.73 -3.30
CA TRP A 569 -23.64 31.39 -3.98
C TRP A 569 -23.64 32.87 -3.68
N VAL A 570 -23.49 33.24 -2.39
CA VAL A 570 -23.44 34.64 -1.95
C VAL A 570 -22.28 35.38 -2.60
N ASN A 571 -21.09 34.80 -2.59
CA ASN A 571 -19.91 35.40 -3.21
C ASN A 571 -20.15 35.68 -4.71
N SER A 572 -20.68 34.70 -5.45
CA SER A 572 -21.02 34.86 -6.86
C SER A 572 -22.08 35.94 -7.09
N VAL A 573 -23.12 36.01 -6.27
CA VAL A 573 -24.17 37.02 -6.40
C VAL A 573 -23.67 38.42 -6.05
N VAL A 574 -22.82 38.56 -5.02
CA VAL A 574 -22.18 39.83 -4.67
C VAL A 574 -21.37 40.36 -5.86
N LEU A 575 -20.60 39.51 -6.53
CA LEU A 575 -19.85 39.90 -7.72
C LEU A 575 -20.78 40.35 -8.87
N ILE A 576 -21.88 39.64 -9.11
CA ILE A 576 -22.87 40.01 -10.15
C ILE A 576 -23.47 41.39 -9.85
N LEU A 577 -23.91 41.62 -8.62
CA LEU A 577 -24.59 42.85 -8.23
C LEU A 577 -23.63 44.04 -8.16
N ASN A 578 -22.40 43.85 -7.69
CA ASN A 578 -21.36 44.87 -7.75
C ASN A 578 -21.09 45.29 -9.20
N LYS A 579 -20.97 44.32 -10.12
CA LYS A 579 -20.75 44.60 -11.54
C LYS A 579 -21.89 45.41 -12.17
N GLU A 580 -23.15 45.08 -11.89
CA GLU A 580 -24.30 45.88 -12.37
C GLU A 580 -24.28 47.30 -11.80
N TYR A 581 -23.91 47.45 -10.53
CA TYR A 581 -23.79 48.77 -9.91
C TYR A 581 -22.64 49.58 -10.51
N ASP A 582 -21.47 48.97 -10.73
CA ASP A 582 -20.30 49.61 -11.35
C ASP A 582 -20.60 50.06 -12.80
N MET A 583 -21.55 49.40 -13.48
CA MET A 583 -22.08 49.81 -14.78
C MET A 583 -23.10 50.97 -14.70
N GLY A 584 -23.37 51.52 -13.51
CA GLY A 584 -24.34 52.59 -13.28
C GLY A 584 -25.81 52.14 -13.35
N ARG A 585 -26.09 50.83 -13.42
CA ARG A 585 -27.44 50.28 -13.63
C ARG A 585 -28.20 50.06 -12.34
N ILE A 586 -28.26 51.10 -11.50
CA ILE A 586 -28.84 51.03 -10.14
C ILE A 586 -30.32 50.63 -10.19
N TYR A 587 -31.08 51.11 -11.17
CA TYR A 587 -32.50 50.79 -11.36
C TYR A 587 -32.75 49.31 -11.70
N ASN A 588 -31.77 48.62 -12.28
CA ASN A 588 -31.88 47.21 -12.63
C ASN A 588 -31.46 46.27 -11.50
N LEU A 589 -30.88 46.76 -10.40
CA LEU A 589 -30.39 45.91 -9.31
C LEU A 589 -31.47 45.02 -8.71
N GLN A 590 -32.69 45.55 -8.52
CA GLN A 590 -33.80 44.80 -7.94
C GLN A 590 -34.26 43.68 -8.89
N THR A 591 -34.45 44.02 -10.18
CA THR A 591 -34.80 43.04 -11.22
C THR A 591 -33.73 41.96 -11.32
N ARG A 592 -32.45 42.38 -11.36
CA ARG A 592 -31.32 41.46 -11.41
C ARG A 592 -31.27 40.53 -10.22
N TYR A 593 -31.48 41.06 -9.01
CA TYR A 593 -31.53 40.25 -7.80
C TYR A 593 -32.64 39.19 -7.85
N LEU A 594 -33.82 39.55 -8.34
CA LEU A 594 -34.95 38.62 -8.44
C LEU A 594 -34.70 37.49 -9.45
N GLU A 595 -34.09 37.81 -10.59
CA GLU A 595 -33.73 36.84 -11.64
C GLU A 595 -32.71 35.79 -11.17
N ILE A 596 -31.87 36.08 -10.18
CA ILE A 596 -30.80 35.16 -9.76
C ILE A 596 -31.41 33.88 -9.15
N PRO A 597 -31.08 32.68 -9.63
CA PRO A 597 -31.60 31.42 -9.09
C PRO A 597 -31.20 31.20 -7.63
N GLY A 598 -32.05 30.55 -6.84
CA GLY A 598 -31.75 30.22 -5.44
C GLY A 598 -30.84 29.00 -5.25
N ASP A 599 -30.71 28.16 -6.28
CA ASP A 599 -29.86 26.96 -6.27
C ASP A 599 -28.48 27.25 -6.91
N LEU A 600 -27.41 26.63 -6.40
CA LEU A 600 -26.04 26.87 -6.86
C LEU A 600 -25.77 26.26 -8.25
N ARG A 601 -26.39 25.13 -8.59
CA ARG A 601 -26.31 24.52 -9.92
C ARG A 601 -26.96 25.44 -10.95
N GLU A 602 -28.18 25.90 -10.65
CA GLU A 602 -28.89 26.85 -11.50
C GLU A 602 -28.17 28.20 -11.59
N LEU A 603 -27.53 28.66 -10.50
CA LEU A 603 -26.70 29.87 -10.54
C LEU A 603 -25.48 29.70 -11.47
N PHE A 604 -24.76 28.58 -11.42
CA PHE A 604 -23.65 28.33 -12.35
C PHE A 604 -24.14 28.24 -13.78
N LYS A 605 -25.26 27.53 -14.00
CA LYS A 605 -25.92 27.47 -15.29
C LYS A 605 -26.23 28.86 -15.81
N ASP A 606 -26.82 29.70 -14.98
CA ASP A 606 -27.14 31.08 -15.35
C ASP A 606 -25.90 31.93 -15.58
N ILE A 607 -24.84 31.83 -14.78
CA ILE A 607 -23.59 32.56 -15.02
C ILE A 607 -22.98 32.18 -16.39
N LEU A 608 -23.03 30.89 -16.73
CA LEU A 608 -22.46 30.33 -17.95
C LEU A 608 -23.37 30.52 -19.17
N ALA A 609 -24.69 30.55 -18.98
CA ALA A 609 -25.69 30.69 -20.05
C ALA A 609 -26.02 32.16 -20.38
N ARG A 610 -26.09 33.05 -19.38
CA ARG A 610 -26.48 34.46 -19.54
C ARG A 610 -25.45 35.31 -20.29
N ASN A 611 -24.20 34.87 -20.35
CA ASN A 611 -23.16 35.51 -21.16
C ASN A 611 -23.13 34.87 -22.57
N SER A 612 -24.30 34.68 -23.19
CA SER A 612 -24.45 34.05 -24.50
C SER A 612 -23.65 34.76 -25.60
N ASP A 613 -23.53 36.09 -25.51
CA ASP A 613 -22.71 36.90 -26.43
C ASP A 613 -21.19 36.66 -26.26
N ARG A 614 -20.79 35.96 -25.18
CA ARG A 614 -19.41 35.57 -24.82
C ARG A 614 -19.23 34.06 -24.70
N LYS A 615 -20.09 33.23 -25.33
CA LYS A 615 -19.74 31.82 -25.64
C LYS A 615 -18.69 31.77 -26.75
N SER A 616 -17.67 32.62 -26.64
CA SER A 616 -16.58 32.69 -27.57
C SER A 616 -15.77 31.41 -27.46
N ILE A 617 -15.08 31.06 -28.54
CA ILE A 617 -14.25 29.86 -28.58
C ILE A 617 -13.18 29.90 -27.48
N GLU A 618 -12.72 31.09 -27.09
CA GLU A 618 -11.77 31.33 -26.01
C GLU A 618 -12.32 30.93 -24.63
N THR A 619 -13.61 31.18 -24.36
CA THR A 619 -14.26 30.75 -23.12
C THR A 619 -14.25 29.22 -23.04
N LEU A 620 -14.74 28.54 -24.08
CA LEU A 620 -14.75 27.06 -24.12
C LEU A 620 -13.33 26.50 -23.92
N ARG A 621 -12.34 27.02 -24.64
CA ARG A 621 -10.95 26.58 -24.55
C ARG A 621 -10.35 26.82 -23.17
N CYS A 622 -10.64 27.98 -22.56
CA CYS A 622 -10.21 28.27 -21.19
C CYS A 622 -10.73 27.22 -20.22
N PHE A 623 -12.02 26.87 -20.30
CA PHE A 623 -12.60 25.81 -19.48
C PHE A 623 -12.02 24.42 -19.79
N GLN A 624 -11.79 24.08 -21.06
CA GLN A 624 -11.16 22.81 -21.44
C GLN A 624 -9.76 22.66 -20.82
N TRP A 625 -8.93 23.70 -20.90
CA TRP A 625 -7.62 23.72 -20.28
C TRP A 625 -7.69 23.65 -18.75
N LEU A 626 -8.64 24.36 -18.10
CA LEU A 626 -8.83 24.29 -16.65
C LEU A 626 -9.39 22.95 -16.15
N LEU A 627 -10.12 22.22 -17.01
CA LEU A 627 -10.76 20.95 -16.67
C LEU A 627 -9.87 19.74 -16.95
N PHE A 628 -9.18 19.72 -18.08
CA PHE A 628 -8.55 18.50 -18.62
C PHE A 628 -7.02 18.55 -18.67
N SER A 629 -6.39 19.66 -18.28
CA SER A 629 -4.94 19.68 -18.06
C SER A 629 -4.54 18.71 -16.94
N ARG A 630 -3.38 18.07 -17.10
CA ARG A 630 -2.84 17.11 -16.11
C ARG A 630 -2.38 17.81 -14.83
N GLU A 631 -1.88 19.03 -14.97
CA GLU A 631 -1.40 19.89 -13.89
C GLU A 631 -1.93 21.32 -14.05
N LEU A 632 -1.95 22.09 -12.96
CA LEU A 632 -2.40 23.48 -13.00
C LEU A 632 -1.43 24.32 -13.84
N LEU A 633 -1.99 25.12 -14.75
CA LEU A 633 -1.24 26.01 -15.63
C LEU A 633 -0.90 27.34 -14.96
N ARG A 634 0.22 27.93 -15.38
CA ARG A 634 0.56 29.32 -15.08
C ARG A 634 -0.36 30.30 -15.85
N PRO A 635 -0.50 31.55 -15.41
CA PRO A 635 -1.24 32.57 -16.16
C PRO A 635 -0.84 32.67 -17.63
N GLU A 636 0.46 32.72 -17.91
CA GLU A 636 1.01 32.84 -19.25
C GLU A 636 0.68 31.59 -20.07
N GLN A 637 0.81 30.41 -19.46
CA GLN A 637 0.49 29.14 -20.11
C GLN A 637 -0.99 29.08 -20.50
N LEU A 638 -1.91 29.34 -19.57
CA LEU A 638 -3.35 29.26 -19.84
C LEU A 638 -3.80 30.32 -20.86
N TYR A 639 -3.25 31.54 -20.79
CA TYR A 639 -3.52 32.60 -21.75
C TYR A 639 -3.20 32.15 -23.19
N HIS A 640 -1.97 31.68 -23.42
CA HIS A 640 -1.55 31.20 -24.74
C HIS A 640 -2.27 29.92 -25.17
N ALA A 641 -2.57 29.03 -24.21
CA ALA A 641 -3.31 27.80 -24.46
C ALA A 641 -4.73 28.07 -24.97
N ALA A 642 -5.45 28.99 -24.34
CA ALA A 642 -6.82 29.35 -24.71
C ALA A 642 -6.91 30.04 -26.08
N LEU A 643 -5.82 30.67 -26.53
CA LEU A 643 -5.74 31.40 -27.79
C LEU A 643 -5.15 30.57 -28.95
N SER A 644 -4.80 29.29 -28.77
CA SER A 644 -3.88 28.55 -29.65
C SER A 644 -4.22 28.46 -31.16
N ASP A 645 -5.42 28.79 -31.61
CA ASP A 645 -5.75 28.95 -33.05
C ASP A 645 -5.73 30.38 -33.55
N VAL A 646 -5.89 31.34 -32.67
CA VAL A 646 -5.70 32.74 -33.02
C VAL A 646 -4.20 32.91 -33.11
N SER A 647 -3.71 33.09 -34.34
CA SER A 647 -2.36 33.55 -34.61
C SER A 647 -2.11 34.84 -33.81
N SER A 648 -1.63 34.73 -32.56
CA SER A 648 -1.22 35.90 -31.81
C SER A 648 0.05 36.39 -32.49
N ARG A 649 -0.11 37.39 -33.36
CA ARG A 649 0.98 38.13 -34.01
C ARG A 649 1.84 38.91 -33.00
N VAL A 650 1.48 38.85 -31.72
CA VAL A 650 2.08 39.55 -30.58
C VAL A 650 2.82 38.51 -29.72
N ALA A 651 4.08 38.79 -29.42
CA ALA A 651 4.90 37.90 -28.59
C ALA A 651 4.39 37.90 -27.12
N PRO A 652 4.44 36.77 -26.40
CA PRO A 652 4.13 36.69 -24.96
C PRO A 652 4.80 37.79 -24.13
N SER A 653 6.04 38.13 -24.47
CA SER A 653 6.84 39.18 -23.82
C SER A 653 6.29 40.60 -23.99
N GLN A 654 5.39 40.84 -24.94
CA GLN A 654 4.77 42.14 -25.21
C GLN A 654 3.44 42.35 -24.48
N ILE A 655 2.92 41.31 -23.82
CA ILE A 655 1.64 41.38 -23.11
C ILE A 655 1.92 41.48 -21.62
N SER A 656 1.37 42.51 -20.98
CA SER A 656 1.55 42.67 -19.55
C SER A 656 0.82 41.55 -18.79
N LYS A 657 1.40 41.09 -17.67
CA LYS A 657 0.76 40.11 -16.79
C LYS A 657 -0.65 40.53 -16.34
N PRO A 658 -0.92 41.81 -15.97
CA PRO A 658 -2.29 42.28 -15.71
C PRO A 658 -3.27 42.07 -16.88
N ASP A 659 -2.83 42.26 -18.13
CA ASP A 659 -3.67 42.05 -19.31
C ASP A 659 -3.99 40.57 -19.52
N MET A 660 -3.01 39.68 -19.34
CA MET A 660 -3.25 38.23 -19.39
C MET A 660 -4.26 37.80 -18.33
N LEU A 661 -4.11 38.29 -17.10
CA LEU A 661 -5.02 37.99 -16.00
C LEU A 661 -6.43 38.53 -16.27
N ARG A 662 -6.54 39.73 -16.84
CA ARG A 662 -7.82 40.29 -17.26
C ARG A 662 -8.48 39.43 -18.34
N PHE A 663 -7.73 38.92 -19.31
CA PHE A 663 -8.26 37.98 -20.30
C PHE A 663 -8.77 36.71 -19.63
N ILE A 664 -7.96 36.06 -18.79
CA ILE A 664 -8.33 34.80 -18.14
C ILE A 664 -9.55 34.97 -17.23
N LEU A 665 -9.63 36.06 -16.47
CA LEU A 665 -10.81 36.36 -15.65
C LEU A 665 -12.06 36.56 -16.50
N ASN A 666 -11.95 37.19 -17.67
CA ASN A 666 -13.07 37.34 -18.60
C ASN A 666 -13.47 36.02 -19.25
N SER A 667 -12.50 35.23 -19.76
CA SER A 667 -12.74 33.95 -20.43
C SER A 667 -13.20 32.84 -19.48
N SER A 668 -12.85 32.93 -18.20
CA SER A 668 -13.38 32.05 -17.15
C SER A 668 -14.68 32.57 -16.52
N LEU A 669 -15.19 33.71 -16.97
CA LEU A 669 -16.38 34.39 -16.41
C LEU A 669 -16.26 34.68 -14.90
N GLY A 670 -15.04 34.94 -14.42
CA GLY A 670 -14.74 35.14 -13.00
C GLY A 670 -14.79 33.86 -12.16
N LEU A 671 -14.89 32.69 -12.80
CA LEU A 671 -14.89 31.39 -12.12
C LEU A 671 -13.49 30.81 -11.94
N ALA A 672 -12.43 31.48 -12.40
CA ALA A 672 -11.04 31.13 -12.12
C ALA A 672 -10.34 32.17 -11.25
N GLU A 673 -9.37 31.73 -10.44
CA GLU A 673 -8.52 32.56 -9.62
C GLU A 673 -7.05 32.14 -9.69
N ILE A 674 -6.17 33.07 -9.34
CA ILE A 674 -4.73 32.84 -9.21
C ILE A 674 -4.45 32.33 -7.80
N CYS A 675 -3.54 31.36 -7.73
CA CYS A 675 -3.01 30.83 -6.50
C CYS A 675 -1.50 31.10 -6.45
N THR A 676 -1.04 31.80 -5.42
CA THR A 676 0.38 32.07 -5.15
C THR A 676 0.94 31.05 -4.17
N SER A 677 2.14 30.53 -4.45
CA SER A 677 2.86 29.60 -3.56
C SER A 677 3.90 30.37 -2.74
N SER A 678 3.58 30.72 -1.51
CA SER A 678 4.56 31.31 -0.58
C SER A 678 5.49 30.20 -0.06
N GLY A 679 6.67 30.01 -0.65
CA GLY A 679 7.66 29.09 -0.06
C GLY A 679 8.77 28.51 -0.95
N SER A 680 8.83 28.79 -2.26
CA SER A 680 9.98 28.40 -3.11
C SER A 680 10.62 29.63 -3.74
N SER A 681 11.94 29.61 -3.93
CA SER A 681 12.76 30.69 -4.53
C SER A 681 12.39 31.09 -5.98
N ARG A 682 11.31 30.52 -6.51
CA ARG A 682 10.58 30.96 -7.70
C ARG A 682 9.10 30.98 -7.34
N ASP A 683 8.53 32.17 -7.10
CA ASP A 683 7.08 32.35 -6.98
C ASP A 683 6.41 31.80 -8.24
N CYS A 684 5.61 30.75 -8.08
CA CYS A 684 5.04 30.02 -9.21
C CYS A 684 3.52 30.11 -9.13
N GLU A 685 2.98 31.26 -9.57
CA GLU A 685 1.54 31.46 -9.70
C GLU A 685 0.90 30.40 -10.60
N ARG A 686 -0.29 29.93 -10.22
CA ARG A 686 -1.09 28.94 -10.96
C ARG A 686 -2.55 29.31 -10.97
N ILE A 687 -3.28 28.89 -12.01
CA ILE A 687 -4.71 29.19 -12.15
C ILE A 687 -5.56 27.96 -11.84
N LYS A 688 -6.60 28.16 -11.05
CA LYS A 688 -7.58 27.13 -10.66
C LYS A 688 -8.99 27.72 -10.69
N PHE A 689 -10.00 26.85 -10.60
CA PHE A 689 -11.37 27.32 -10.37
C PHE A 689 -11.48 27.95 -8.97
N ILE A 690 -12.28 29.01 -8.83
CA ILE A 690 -12.59 29.66 -7.54
C ILE A 690 -13.09 28.65 -6.50
N HIS A 691 -13.74 27.58 -6.96
CA HIS A 691 -14.21 26.50 -6.10
C HIS A 691 -14.35 25.18 -6.86
N MET A 692 -14.20 24.05 -6.15
CA MET A 692 -14.32 22.73 -6.76
C MET A 692 -15.74 22.44 -7.30
N SER A 693 -16.78 23.03 -6.70
CA SER A 693 -18.17 22.89 -7.15
C SER A 693 -18.36 23.32 -8.61
N VAL A 694 -17.59 24.29 -9.12
CA VAL A 694 -17.67 24.70 -10.53
C VAL A 694 -17.24 23.54 -11.44
N ARG A 695 -16.15 22.86 -11.08
CA ARG A 695 -15.68 21.68 -11.80
C ARG A 695 -16.67 20.52 -11.71
N VAL A 696 -17.19 20.25 -10.51
CA VAL A 696 -18.19 19.18 -10.30
C VAL A 696 -19.46 19.45 -11.10
N PHE A 697 -19.90 20.70 -11.16
CA PHE A 697 -21.03 21.10 -11.99
C PHE A 697 -20.75 20.80 -13.47
N LEU A 698 -19.63 21.27 -14.00
CA LEU A 698 -19.29 21.11 -15.41
C LEU A 698 -19.09 19.63 -15.81
N LEU A 699 -18.46 18.83 -14.97
CA LEU A 699 -18.20 17.40 -15.25
C LEU A 699 -19.33 16.45 -14.84
N GLY A 700 -20.39 16.95 -14.19
CA GLY A 700 -21.56 16.15 -13.83
C GLY A 700 -22.37 15.72 -15.05
N GLU A 701 -23.37 14.85 -14.84
CA GLU A 701 -24.03 14.04 -15.90
C GLU A 701 -24.47 14.83 -17.15
N ASP A 702 -24.83 16.12 -17.03
CA ASP A 702 -25.17 16.96 -18.19
C ASP A 702 -24.54 18.37 -18.17
N GLY A 703 -23.58 18.66 -17.28
CA GLY A 703 -23.10 20.02 -17.01
C GLY A 703 -22.55 20.76 -18.23
N LEU A 704 -21.49 20.23 -18.85
CA LEU A 704 -20.90 20.82 -20.06
C LEU A 704 -21.85 20.76 -21.27
N LYS A 705 -22.68 19.72 -21.35
CA LYS A 705 -23.65 19.51 -22.45
C LYS A 705 -24.76 20.55 -22.42
N GLU A 706 -25.27 20.90 -21.23
CA GLU A 706 -26.27 21.96 -21.06
C GLU A 706 -25.72 23.35 -21.45
N ILE A 707 -24.43 23.62 -21.20
CA ILE A 707 -23.82 24.93 -21.50
C ILE A 707 -23.39 25.04 -22.97
N TRP A 708 -22.80 23.97 -23.52
CA TRP A 708 -22.29 23.88 -24.89
C TRP A 708 -22.90 22.68 -25.63
N PRO A 709 -24.20 22.73 -25.99
CA PRO A 709 -24.89 21.62 -26.64
C PRO A 709 -24.28 21.25 -28.00
N ASP A 710 -23.70 22.23 -28.71
CA ASP A 710 -23.09 22.05 -30.03
C ASP A 710 -21.80 21.19 -30.00
N GLN A 711 -21.25 20.92 -28.81
CA GLN A 711 -20.01 20.15 -28.63
C GLN A 711 -20.24 18.63 -28.58
N GLY A 712 -21.47 18.15 -28.73
CA GLY A 712 -21.83 16.72 -28.80
C GLY A 712 -21.64 15.95 -27.49
N ASP A 713 -21.87 14.63 -27.51
CA ASP A 713 -21.92 13.81 -26.29
C ASP A 713 -20.56 13.44 -25.69
N ASN A 714 -19.46 13.54 -26.44
CA ASN A 714 -18.12 13.13 -26.00
C ASN A 714 -17.19 14.33 -25.71
N ILE A 715 -17.60 15.21 -24.80
CA ILE A 715 -16.84 16.42 -24.45
C ILE A 715 -15.47 16.08 -23.82
N PRO A 716 -15.32 15.10 -22.90
CA PRO A 716 -14.01 14.74 -22.36
C PRO A 716 -13.02 14.28 -23.42
N GLY A 717 -13.44 13.39 -24.33
CA GLY A 717 -12.59 12.94 -25.43
C GLY A 717 -12.19 14.09 -26.34
N ARG A 718 -13.17 14.90 -26.79
CA ARG A 718 -12.91 16.05 -27.68
C ARG A 718 -12.00 17.09 -27.05
N SER A 719 -12.11 17.28 -25.74
CA SER A 719 -11.26 18.22 -25.00
C SER A 719 -9.83 17.73 -24.91
N HIS A 720 -9.62 16.44 -24.62
CA HIS A 720 -8.28 15.85 -24.65
C HIS A 720 -7.67 15.85 -26.05
N GLU A 721 -8.48 15.61 -27.08
CA GLU A 721 -8.06 15.71 -28.48
C GLU A 721 -7.62 17.12 -28.86
N TYR A 722 -8.43 18.13 -28.49
CA TYR A 722 -8.08 19.53 -28.67
C TYR A 722 -6.79 19.91 -27.94
N LEU A 723 -6.65 19.56 -26.66
CA LEU A 723 -5.44 19.82 -25.87
C LEU A 723 -4.21 19.15 -26.50
N LYS A 724 -4.35 17.92 -27.03
CA LYS A 724 -3.29 17.22 -27.76
C LYS A 724 -2.90 17.97 -29.04
N GLU A 725 -3.86 18.44 -29.84
CA GLU A 725 -3.58 19.23 -31.05
C GLU A 725 -2.83 20.53 -30.73
N CYS A 726 -3.22 21.24 -29.68
CA CYS A 726 -2.48 22.40 -29.18
C CYS A 726 -1.04 22.03 -28.83
N CYS A 727 -0.85 20.95 -28.07
CA CYS A 727 0.49 20.48 -27.68
C CYS A 727 1.34 20.14 -28.91
N LEU A 728 0.74 19.46 -29.90
CA LEU A 728 1.42 19.06 -31.13
C LEU A 728 1.85 20.28 -31.95
N LYS A 729 1.01 21.31 -32.05
CA LYS A 729 1.35 22.58 -32.71
C LYS A 729 2.52 23.27 -32.02
N CYS A 730 2.52 23.34 -30.70
CA CYS A 730 3.63 23.90 -29.93
C CYS A 730 4.93 23.12 -30.13
N ILE A 731 4.88 21.78 -30.09
CA ILE A 731 6.03 20.91 -30.32
C ILE A 731 6.59 21.08 -31.74
N LYS A 732 5.73 21.18 -32.76
CA LYS A 732 6.15 21.43 -34.16
C LYS A 732 6.96 22.74 -34.28
N ILE A 733 6.47 23.83 -33.66
CA ILE A 733 7.15 25.13 -33.70
C ILE A 733 8.46 25.09 -32.88
N GLY A 734 8.42 24.54 -31.66
CA GLY A 734 9.61 24.41 -30.82
C GLY A 734 10.70 23.54 -31.45
N SER A 735 10.32 22.49 -32.17
CA SER A 735 11.24 21.60 -32.88
C SER A 735 11.96 22.33 -34.01
N PHE A 736 11.24 23.17 -34.76
CA PHE A 736 11.81 23.98 -35.82
C PHE A 736 12.88 24.94 -35.27
N TYR A 737 12.57 25.65 -34.17
CA TYR A 737 13.53 26.55 -33.53
C TYR A 737 14.75 25.80 -32.97
N ALA A 738 14.54 24.74 -32.20
CA ALA A 738 15.63 23.93 -31.64
C ALA A 738 16.57 23.41 -32.74
N SER A 739 16.02 23.00 -33.89
CA SER A 739 16.81 22.53 -35.04
C SER A 739 17.68 23.62 -35.69
N GLN A 740 17.30 24.90 -35.61
CA GLN A 740 18.12 26.01 -36.09
C GLN A 740 19.22 26.36 -35.08
N SER A 741 18.88 26.45 -33.79
CA SER A 741 19.83 26.78 -32.73
C SER A 741 20.92 25.72 -32.56
N LEU A 742 20.58 24.43 -32.69
CA LEU A 742 21.55 23.33 -32.62
C LEU A 742 22.56 23.32 -33.78
N LYS A 743 22.30 24.01 -34.89
CA LYS A 743 23.26 24.17 -35.98
C LYS A 743 24.29 25.28 -35.74
N GLN A 744 24.07 26.14 -34.75
CA GLN A 744 24.83 27.38 -34.55
C GLN A 744 25.77 27.36 -33.34
N VAL A 745 25.68 26.37 -32.44
CA VAL A 745 26.35 26.39 -31.13
C VAL A 745 27.03 25.06 -30.80
N ASN A 746 28.30 25.10 -30.36
CA ASN A 746 29.14 23.91 -30.11
C ASN A 746 28.98 23.29 -28.69
N HIS A 747 28.29 23.94 -27.74
CA HIS A 747 28.13 23.48 -26.35
C HIS A 747 26.67 23.19 -25.98
N LEU A 748 26.35 21.94 -25.60
CA LEU A 748 24.97 21.49 -25.32
C LEU A 748 24.27 22.21 -24.14
N SER A 749 25.00 22.61 -23.10
CA SER A 749 24.41 23.23 -21.90
C SER A 749 23.91 24.65 -22.16
N GLU A 750 24.66 25.43 -22.94
CA GLU A 750 24.30 26.80 -23.32
C GLU A 750 23.11 26.82 -24.29
N THR A 751 23.08 25.89 -25.25
CA THR A 751 21.96 25.73 -26.18
C THR A 751 20.67 25.33 -25.47
N THR A 752 20.75 24.52 -24.41
CA THR A 752 19.58 24.11 -23.61
C THR A 752 18.96 25.30 -22.88
N ALA A 753 19.78 26.11 -22.20
CA ALA A 753 19.30 27.31 -21.50
C ALA A 753 18.72 28.35 -22.47
N SER A 754 19.34 28.53 -23.64
CA SER A 754 18.85 29.42 -24.70
C SER A 754 17.47 29.00 -25.22
N ILE A 755 17.26 27.71 -25.51
CA ILE A 755 15.97 27.20 -25.98
C ILE A 755 14.89 27.30 -24.90
N GLN A 756 15.22 27.02 -23.63
CA GLN A 756 14.29 27.18 -22.52
C GLN A 756 13.89 28.65 -22.30
N SER A 757 14.84 29.58 -22.43
CA SER A 757 14.57 31.02 -22.37
C SER A 757 13.68 31.46 -23.52
N TRP A 758 14.04 31.12 -24.76
CA TRP A 758 13.23 31.44 -25.94
C TRP A 758 11.82 30.88 -25.83
N ALA A 759 11.66 29.63 -25.37
CA ALA A 759 10.36 29.03 -25.16
C ALA A 759 9.55 29.76 -24.09
N SER A 760 10.19 30.23 -23.02
CA SER A 760 9.51 31.04 -22.01
C SER A 760 9.01 32.37 -22.57
N ASP A 761 9.74 32.95 -23.54
CA ASP A 761 9.41 34.24 -24.14
C ASP A 761 8.41 34.16 -25.32
N HIS A 762 8.34 33.01 -26.00
CA HIS A 762 7.57 32.84 -27.26
C HIS A 762 6.47 31.78 -27.18
N PHE A 763 6.67 30.71 -26.42
CA PHE A 763 5.71 29.60 -26.26
C PHE A 763 5.72 29.04 -24.82
N PRO A 764 5.18 29.77 -23.82
CA PRO A 764 5.27 29.38 -22.41
C PRO A 764 4.68 27.99 -22.09
N ILE A 765 3.79 27.50 -22.95
CA ILE A 765 3.15 26.18 -22.84
C ILE A 765 4.04 25.04 -23.36
N LEU A 766 5.15 25.32 -24.06
CA LEU A 766 5.95 24.28 -24.71
C LEU A 766 6.44 23.19 -23.74
N GLY A 767 6.92 23.57 -22.55
CA GLY A 767 7.34 22.61 -21.53
C GLY A 767 6.21 21.67 -21.10
N TYR A 768 5.01 22.23 -20.86
CA TYR A 768 3.81 21.43 -20.57
C TYR A 768 3.46 20.50 -21.74
N ALA A 769 3.48 21.04 -22.97
CA ALA A 769 3.11 20.30 -24.18
C ALA A 769 4.01 19.08 -24.39
N VAL A 770 5.33 19.26 -24.23
CA VAL A 770 6.33 18.20 -24.37
C VAL A 770 6.08 17.08 -23.35
N GLY A 771 5.81 17.40 -22.08
CA GLY A 771 5.56 16.41 -21.04
C GLY A 771 4.19 15.72 -21.12
N ASN A 772 3.18 16.36 -21.73
CA ASN A 772 1.77 15.92 -21.63
C ASN A 772 1.08 15.56 -22.95
N ILE A 773 1.73 15.69 -24.11
CA ILE A 773 1.11 15.32 -25.39
C ILE A 773 0.63 13.87 -25.44
N LEU A 774 1.47 12.92 -25.00
CA LEU A 774 1.11 11.50 -24.98
C LEU A 774 0.02 11.19 -23.94
N TYR A 775 0.00 11.92 -22.82
CA TYR A 775 -1.07 11.81 -21.83
C TYR A 775 -2.43 12.21 -22.42
N HIS A 776 -2.49 13.36 -23.11
CA HIS A 776 -3.73 13.82 -23.72
C HIS A 776 -4.20 12.92 -24.87
N ALA A 777 -3.29 12.42 -25.71
CA ALA A 777 -3.64 11.42 -26.72
C ALA A 777 -4.17 10.13 -26.05
N ASN A 778 -3.55 9.66 -24.98
CA ASN A 778 -3.99 8.47 -24.25
C ASN A 778 -5.39 8.62 -23.65
N GLU A 779 -5.68 9.76 -23.01
CA GLU A 779 -7.02 10.04 -22.50
C GLU A 779 -8.04 10.23 -23.64
N ALA A 780 -7.69 10.86 -24.76
CA ALA A 780 -8.58 10.95 -25.92
C ALA A 780 -8.98 9.56 -26.46
N GLN A 781 -8.01 8.65 -26.59
CA GLN A 781 -8.23 7.26 -26.98
C GLN A 781 -9.13 6.50 -25.99
N LYS A 782 -8.93 6.72 -24.68
CA LYS A 782 -9.75 6.15 -23.61
C LYS A 782 -11.22 6.57 -23.71
N TYR A 783 -11.48 7.83 -24.05
CA TYR A 783 -12.83 8.35 -24.26
C TYR A 783 -13.37 8.05 -25.68
N GLY A 784 -12.70 7.20 -26.47
CA GLY A 784 -13.22 6.72 -27.75
C GLY A 784 -12.88 7.57 -28.97
N ILE A 785 -11.97 8.55 -28.86
CA ILE A 785 -11.41 9.25 -30.02
C ILE A 785 -10.14 8.55 -30.48
N SER A 786 -10.21 7.90 -31.64
CA SER A 786 -9.10 7.11 -32.19
C SER A 786 -7.83 7.96 -32.40
N GLN A 787 -6.70 7.46 -31.91
CA GLN A 787 -5.37 8.06 -32.04
C GLN A 787 -4.46 7.29 -33.00
N ALA A 788 -5.00 6.31 -33.74
CA ALA A 788 -4.20 5.49 -34.64
C ALA A 788 -3.49 6.31 -35.74
N GLU A 789 -4.14 7.34 -36.26
CA GLU A 789 -3.55 8.26 -37.25
C GLU A 789 -2.46 9.14 -36.61
N PHE A 790 -2.74 9.71 -35.44
CA PHE A 790 -1.75 10.46 -34.66
C PHE A 790 -0.46 9.65 -34.43
N LEU A 791 -0.57 8.38 -34.01
CA LEU A 791 0.60 7.53 -33.79
C LEU A 791 1.41 7.27 -35.06
N LYS A 792 0.78 7.22 -36.24
CA LYS A 792 1.48 7.05 -37.53
C LYS A 792 2.24 8.31 -37.93
N GLU A 793 1.67 9.49 -37.68
CA GLU A 793 2.25 10.76 -38.08
C GLU A 793 3.24 11.34 -37.05
N PHE A 794 3.16 10.89 -35.80
CA PHE A 794 3.90 11.46 -34.69
C PHE A 794 5.42 11.40 -34.91
N LYS A 795 6.04 12.58 -34.99
CA LYS A 795 7.50 12.71 -35.17
C LYS A 795 8.18 12.57 -33.82
N LEU A 796 8.58 11.34 -33.51
CA LEU A 796 9.19 10.98 -32.22
C LEU A 796 10.53 11.68 -31.97
N ARG A 797 11.45 11.69 -32.95
CA ARG A 797 12.80 12.26 -32.78
C ARG A 797 12.78 13.72 -32.31
N PRO A 798 12.07 14.66 -32.97
CA PRO A 798 11.98 16.04 -32.49
C PRO A 798 11.41 16.16 -31.08
N TRP A 799 10.40 15.34 -30.74
CA TRP A 799 9.82 15.34 -29.40
C TRP A 799 10.82 14.83 -28.34
N VAL A 800 11.60 13.77 -28.61
CA VAL A 800 12.65 13.29 -27.70
C VAL A 800 13.68 14.38 -27.43
N VAL A 801 14.15 15.09 -28.47
CA VAL A 801 15.10 16.21 -28.32
C VAL A 801 14.55 17.30 -27.41
N LEU A 802 13.32 17.76 -27.66
CA LEU A 802 12.68 18.76 -26.81
C LEU A 802 12.46 18.25 -25.39
N ARG A 803 12.11 16.98 -25.24
CA ARG A 803 11.92 16.37 -23.94
C ARG A 803 13.19 16.32 -23.12
N CYS A 804 14.33 15.98 -23.71
CA CYS A 804 15.63 16.05 -23.04
C CYS A 804 16.01 17.49 -22.63
N ILE A 805 15.51 18.51 -23.34
CA ILE A 805 15.73 19.92 -23.00
C ILE A 805 14.90 20.34 -21.78
N PHE A 806 13.64 19.92 -21.69
CA PHE A 806 12.72 20.35 -20.61
C PHE A 806 12.66 19.40 -19.41
N GLU A 807 13.01 18.14 -19.58
CA GLU A 807 12.96 17.08 -18.57
C GLU A 807 14.29 16.31 -18.53
N VAL A 808 14.67 15.80 -17.36
CA VAL A 808 15.84 14.91 -17.22
C VAL A 808 15.46 13.52 -17.74
N TRP A 809 15.44 13.36 -19.06
CA TRP A 809 15.08 12.11 -19.73
C TRP A 809 16.27 11.57 -20.53
N ALA A 810 16.97 10.57 -19.95
CA ALA A 810 18.27 10.09 -20.44
C ALA A 810 18.14 8.90 -21.42
N HIS A 811 17.54 9.13 -22.60
CA HIS A 811 17.39 8.08 -23.63
C HIS A 811 18.09 8.42 -24.96
N SER A 812 18.33 7.38 -25.75
CA SER A 812 18.89 7.49 -27.10
C SER A 812 17.89 8.16 -28.06
N LEU A 813 18.40 8.97 -29.01
CA LEU A 813 17.60 9.56 -30.09
C LEU A 813 16.98 8.53 -31.04
N ASN A 814 17.37 7.25 -30.93
CA ASN A 814 16.81 6.13 -31.69
C ASN A 814 15.71 5.34 -30.94
N THR A 815 15.19 5.88 -29.84
CA THR A 815 14.08 5.26 -29.09
C THR A 815 12.86 5.03 -30.00
N ARG A 816 12.25 3.84 -29.94
CA ARG A 816 10.98 3.51 -30.62
C ARG A 816 9.78 4.06 -29.86
N LEU A 817 8.71 4.42 -30.59
CA LEU A 817 7.51 5.01 -29.98
C LEU A 817 6.86 4.07 -28.97
N LEU A 818 6.73 2.79 -29.33
CA LEU A 818 6.15 1.77 -28.45
C LEU A 818 6.91 1.63 -27.12
N TYR A 819 8.23 1.78 -27.15
CA TYR A 819 9.07 1.78 -25.96
C TYR A 819 8.76 2.98 -25.05
N ALA A 820 8.68 4.19 -25.62
CA ALA A 820 8.35 5.39 -24.86
C ALA A 820 6.93 5.31 -24.27
N LEU A 821 5.95 4.78 -25.02
CA LEU A 821 4.59 4.58 -24.53
C LEU A 821 4.54 3.59 -23.36
N ALA A 822 5.34 2.52 -23.41
CA ALA A 822 5.47 1.51 -22.37
C ALA A 822 6.06 2.08 -21.08
N GLU A 823 7.15 2.84 -21.18
CA GLU A 823 7.78 3.52 -20.04
C GLU A 823 6.83 4.50 -19.35
N LEU A 824 6.00 5.21 -20.12
CA LEU A 824 5.08 6.22 -19.62
C LEU A 824 3.70 5.66 -19.22
N ASN A 825 3.50 4.33 -19.31
CA ASN A 825 2.25 3.64 -18.99
C ASN A 825 1.03 4.09 -19.82
N MET A 826 1.24 4.37 -21.12
CA MET A 826 0.21 4.88 -22.04
C MET A 826 -0.60 3.73 -22.66
N SER A 827 -1.32 2.98 -21.81
CA SER A 827 -1.99 1.72 -22.17
C SER A 827 -2.99 1.83 -23.33
N TYR A 828 -3.78 2.91 -23.41
CA TYR A 828 -4.76 3.08 -24.48
C TYR A 828 -4.08 3.36 -25.83
N LEU A 829 -3.00 4.16 -25.84
CA LEU A 829 -2.20 4.36 -27.05
C LEU A 829 -1.48 3.09 -27.49
N ILE A 830 -0.97 2.30 -26.55
CA ILE A 830 -0.40 0.98 -26.86
C ILE A 830 -1.46 0.09 -27.53
N GLY A 831 -2.70 0.13 -27.03
CA GLY A 831 -3.81 -0.68 -27.55
C GLY A 831 -4.16 -0.41 -29.00
N CYS A 832 -4.02 0.85 -29.46
CA CYS A 832 -4.25 1.25 -30.85
C CYS A 832 -2.95 1.39 -31.68
N HIS A 833 -1.79 1.07 -31.11
CA HIS A 833 -0.51 1.19 -31.81
C HIS A 833 -0.40 0.13 -32.93
N PRO A 834 0.00 0.52 -34.16
CA PRO A 834 0.01 -0.39 -35.31
C PRO A 834 0.95 -1.60 -35.12
N SER A 835 2.06 -1.39 -34.44
CA SER A 835 3.04 -2.45 -34.11
C SER A 835 2.90 -2.92 -32.66
N LYS A 836 1.70 -2.91 -32.04
CA LYS A 836 1.53 -3.27 -30.62
C LYS A 836 2.11 -4.64 -30.24
N LEU A 837 2.26 -5.55 -31.20
CA LEU A 837 2.88 -6.88 -31.05
C LEU A 837 4.41 -6.88 -31.03
N ALA A 838 5.05 -5.78 -31.44
CA ALA A 838 6.51 -5.60 -31.41
C ALA A 838 7.05 -5.37 -29.98
N PHE A 839 6.25 -5.60 -28.95
CA PHE A 839 6.61 -5.35 -27.56
C PHE A 839 7.80 -6.20 -27.07
N SER A 840 8.09 -7.30 -27.76
CA SER A 840 9.20 -8.22 -27.48
C SER A 840 10.41 -8.01 -28.40
N GLU A 841 10.31 -7.14 -29.41
CA GLU A 841 11.41 -6.87 -30.33
C GLU A 841 12.54 -6.13 -29.63
N VAL A 842 13.75 -6.69 -29.71
CA VAL A 842 14.97 -6.09 -29.16
C VAL A 842 15.45 -4.96 -30.06
N GLY A 843 15.63 -3.78 -29.48
CA GLY A 843 16.24 -2.61 -30.11
C GLY A 843 17.37 -2.05 -29.26
N ASP A 844 17.94 -0.94 -29.73
CA ASP A 844 19.11 -0.29 -29.12
C ASP A 844 18.77 0.54 -27.86
N GLU A 845 17.51 0.52 -27.39
CA GLU A 845 17.09 1.26 -26.20
C GLU A 845 17.63 0.67 -24.89
N TYR A 846 17.62 1.47 -23.82
CA TYR A 846 18.25 1.10 -22.53
C TYR A 846 17.74 -0.23 -21.96
N PHE A 847 16.43 -0.47 -22.01
CA PHE A 847 15.82 -1.73 -21.60
C PHE A 847 15.67 -2.74 -22.74
N GLY A 848 16.12 -2.44 -23.97
CA GLY A 848 16.08 -3.33 -25.12
C GLY A 848 14.69 -3.53 -25.74
N THR A 849 13.65 -3.85 -24.96
CA THR A 849 12.29 -4.07 -25.47
C THR A 849 11.26 -3.15 -24.81
N PRO A 850 10.15 -2.80 -25.48
CA PRO A 850 9.04 -2.07 -24.85
C PRO A 850 8.47 -2.77 -23.62
N LEU A 851 8.36 -4.11 -23.64
CA LEU A 851 7.91 -4.88 -22.48
C LEU A 851 8.86 -4.71 -21.28
N PHE A 852 10.18 -4.69 -21.53
CA PHE A 852 11.17 -4.51 -20.47
C PHE A 852 11.15 -3.08 -19.93
N ALA A 853 10.87 -2.09 -20.77
CA ALA A 853 10.64 -0.72 -20.31
C ALA A 853 9.41 -0.62 -19.40
N ALA A 854 8.30 -1.28 -19.74
CA ALA A 854 7.10 -1.30 -18.89
C ALA A 854 7.36 -2.01 -17.55
N LEU A 855 8.02 -3.16 -17.57
CA LEU A 855 8.37 -3.92 -16.37
C LEU A 855 9.32 -3.15 -15.44
N ALA A 856 10.32 -2.47 -16.01
CA ALA A 856 11.29 -1.68 -15.24
C ALA A 856 10.66 -0.45 -14.57
N ASN A 857 9.60 0.12 -15.15
CA ASN A 857 8.94 1.34 -14.65
C ASN A 857 7.65 1.07 -13.87
N GLY A 858 7.24 -0.20 -13.70
CA GLY A 858 6.00 -0.54 -13.00
C GLY A 858 4.73 -0.16 -13.76
N SER A 859 4.81 -0.06 -15.09
CA SER A 859 3.71 0.33 -15.99
C SER A 859 2.72 -0.83 -16.21
N ASN A 860 1.93 -1.15 -15.19
CA ASN A 860 1.08 -2.35 -15.16
C ASN A 860 0.03 -2.38 -16.29
N GLU A 861 -0.58 -1.24 -16.60
CA GLU A 861 -1.60 -1.11 -17.63
C GLU A 861 -1.01 -1.32 -19.03
N ALA A 862 0.20 -0.83 -19.28
CA ALA A 862 0.94 -1.12 -20.51
C ALA A 862 1.24 -2.63 -20.65
N ILE A 863 1.68 -3.28 -19.57
CA ILE A 863 1.92 -4.73 -19.54
C ILE A 863 0.64 -5.49 -19.89
N ILE A 864 -0.48 -5.13 -19.24
CA ILE A 864 -1.78 -5.76 -19.51
C ILE A 864 -2.12 -5.66 -21.00
N VAL A 865 -2.03 -4.47 -21.60
CA VAL A 865 -2.41 -4.26 -23.01
C VAL A 865 -1.52 -5.03 -23.99
N PHE A 866 -0.21 -5.12 -23.74
CA PHE A 866 0.67 -5.96 -24.57
C PHE A 866 0.24 -7.42 -24.60
N LEU A 867 -0.23 -7.92 -23.46
CA LEU A 867 -0.63 -9.32 -23.30
C LEU A 867 -2.03 -9.57 -23.86
N LYS A 868 -2.93 -8.58 -23.75
CA LYS A 868 -4.21 -8.59 -24.47
C LYS A 868 -3.98 -8.73 -25.98
N ALA A 869 -3.08 -7.90 -26.53
CA ALA A 869 -2.76 -7.92 -27.95
C ALA A 869 -2.17 -9.26 -28.41
N GLN A 870 -1.35 -9.92 -27.58
CA GLN A 870 -0.81 -11.25 -27.87
C GLN A 870 -1.89 -12.34 -27.83
N ALA A 871 -2.82 -12.27 -26.87
CA ALA A 871 -3.89 -13.24 -26.71
C ALA A 871 -4.94 -13.21 -27.84
N GLU A 872 -5.11 -12.07 -28.52
CA GLU A 872 -5.97 -11.93 -29.70
C GLU A 872 -5.51 -12.79 -30.91
N ILE A 873 -4.25 -13.25 -30.94
CA ILE A 873 -3.65 -13.97 -32.08
C ILE A 873 -3.53 -15.48 -31.82
N ILE A 874 -3.48 -15.89 -30.57
CA ILE A 874 -3.30 -17.29 -30.15
C ILE A 874 -4.53 -17.66 -29.29
N PRO A 875 -5.53 -18.39 -29.82
CA PRO A 875 -6.76 -18.70 -29.08
C PRO A 875 -6.53 -19.52 -27.79
N GLU A 876 -5.47 -20.35 -27.73
CA GLU A 876 -5.10 -21.05 -26.48
C GLU A 876 -4.64 -20.08 -25.37
N PHE A 877 -4.32 -18.83 -25.71
CA PHE A 877 -3.97 -17.76 -24.78
C PHE A 877 -5.19 -17.00 -24.22
N LEU A 878 -6.42 -17.25 -24.71
CA LEU A 878 -7.63 -16.57 -24.22
C LEU A 878 -8.00 -17.01 -22.79
N ASN A 879 -7.83 -18.31 -22.48
CA ASN A 879 -7.93 -18.83 -21.11
C ASN A 879 -6.81 -18.27 -20.22
N LEU A 880 -5.62 -18.08 -20.79
CA LEU A 880 -4.47 -17.46 -20.13
C LEU A 880 -4.69 -15.95 -19.89
N TYR A 881 -5.46 -15.25 -20.73
CA TYR A 881 -5.85 -13.84 -20.60
C TYR A 881 -6.86 -13.61 -19.47
N GLU A 882 -7.84 -14.50 -19.31
CA GLU A 882 -8.77 -14.49 -18.17
C GLU A 882 -8.07 -14.86 -16.86
N GLU A 883 -7.05 -15.71 -16.93
CA GLU A 883 -6.20 -16.09 -15.80
C GLU A 883 -5.12 -15.04 -15.49
N TYR A 884 -4.67 -14.27 -16.47
CA TYR A 884 -3.69 -13.18 -16.34
C TYR A 884 -4.22 -11.98 -15.53
N CYS A 885 -5.53 -11.72 -15.61
CA CYS A 885 -6.20 -10.79 -14.70
C CYS A 885 -6.23 -11.30 -13.24
N ARG A 886 -5.82 -12.55 -12.97
CA ARG A 886 -5.77 -13.16 -11.63
C ARG A 886 -4.38 -13.61 -11.17
N LYS A 887 -3.41 -13.97 -12.02
CA LYS A 887 -2.02 -14.34 -11.66
C LYS A 887 -1.10 -14.47 -12.90
N SER A 888 0.12 -13.92 -12.77
CA SER A 888 1.38 -14.00 -13.56
C SER A 888 1.55 -15.04 -14.72
N LEU A 889 2.25 -14.62 -15.79
CA LEU A 889 2.37 -15.20 -17.16
C LEU A 889 3.05 -16.55 -17.36
N ASP A 890 2.61 -17.23 -18.44
CA ASP A 890 3.41 -18.10 -19.32
C ASP A 890 3.67 -17.39 -20.65
N LEU A 891 4.92 -17.20 -21.07
CA LEU A 891 5.30 -16.58 -22.34
C LEU A 891 6.26 -17.50 -23.08
N ARG A 892 6.01 -17.78 -24.37
CA ARG A 892 7.06 -18.19 -25.32
C ARG A 892 7.86 -16.97 -25.79
N CYS A 893 8.40 -16.19 -24.85
CA CYS A 893 9.42 -15.19 -25.15
C CYS A 893 10.78 -15.90 -25.24
N ASN A 894 11.65 -15.47 -26.15
CA ASN A 894 13.04 -15.88 -26.10
C ASN A 894 13.72 -15.22 -24.90
N PHE A 895 13.68 -15.87 -23.73
CA PHE A 895 14.33 -15.40 -22.51
C PHE A 895 15.85 -15.41 -22.58
N GLU A 896 16.42 -15.91 -23.69
CA GLU A 896 17.85 -15.88 -23.98
C GLU A 896 18.26 -14.70 -24.87
N ALA A 897 17.33 -13.80 -25.20
CA ALA A 897 17.66 -12.58 -25.92
C ALA A 897 18.67 -11.74 -25.12
N ARG A 898 19.72 -11.27 -25.81
CA ARG A 898 20.84 -10.53 -25.23
C ARG A 898 20.86 -9.11 -25.74
N ASP A 899 21.05 -8.15 -24.85
CA ASP A 899 21.24 -6.74 -25.22
C ASP A 899 22.66 -6.46 -25.77
N ALA A 900 22.94 -5.20 -26.08
CA ALA A 900 24.27 -4.75 -26.53
C ALA A 900 25.41 -5.00 -25.50
N LYS A 901 25.10 -5.29 -24.24
CA LYS A 901 26.04 -5.68 -23.17
C LYS A 901 26.06 -7.18 -22.94
N GLY A 902 25.28 -7.97 -23.67
CA GLY A 902 25.16 -9.41 -23.53
C GLY A 902 24.22 -9.86 -22.40
N MET A 903 23.43 -8.95 -21.83
CA MET A 903 22.55 -9.18 -20.68
C MET A 903 21.23 -9.85 -21.10
N THR A 904 20.78 -10.83 -20.31
CA THR A 904 19.46 -11.47 -20.47
C THR A 904 18.41 -10.86 -19.52
N PRO A 905 17.11 -11.10 -19.75
CA PRO A 905 16.04 -10.66 -18.84
C PRO A 905 16.23 -11.17 -17.41
N LEU A 906 16.74 -12.40 -17.26
CA LEU A 906 17.03 -12.98 -15.95
C LEU A 906 18.16 -12.24 -15.24
N MET A 907 19.19 -11.78 -15.97
CA MET A 907 20.26 -10.97 -15.40
C MET A 907 19.77 -9.60 -14.94
N TYR A 908 18.86 -8.96 -15.67
CA TYR A 908 18.24 -7.72 -15.25
C TYR A 908 17.37 -7.92 -14.00
N ALA A 909 16.58 -8.99 -13.97
CA ALA A 909 15.79 -9.34 -12.80
C ALA A 909 16.66 -9.58 -11.56
N VAL A 910 17.81 -10.24 -11.73
CA VAL A 910 18.80 -10.45 -10.66
C VAL A 910 19.49 -9.15 -10.26
N ARG A 911 19.88 -8.31 -11.23
CA ARG A 911 20.52 -7.01 -10.97
C ARG A 911 19.63 -6.07 -10.17
N LEU A 912 18.32 -6.12 -10.40
CA LEU A 912 17.28 -5.31 -9.75
C LEU A 912 16.74 -5.95 -8.46
N GLY A 913 17.18 -7.15 -8.09
CA GLY A 913 16.71 -7.85 -6.88
C GLY A 913 15.26 -8.32 -6.94
N SER A 914 14.65 -8.35 -8.12
CA SER A 914 13.24 -8.66 -8.28
C SER A 914 13.00 -10.16 -8.19
N ARG A 915 12.73 -10.66 -6.98
CA ARG A 915 12.45 -12.08 -6.70
C ARG A 915 11.34 -12.65 -7.58
N ASN A 916 10.31 -11.86 -7.86
CA ASN A 916 9.16 -12.27 -8.66
C ASN A 916 9.53 -12.40 -10.13
N ALA A 917 10.30 -11.45 -10.67
CA ALA A 917 10.78 -11.54 -12.05
C ALA A 917 11.81 -12.66 -12.22
N VAL A 918 12.73 -12.86 -11.27
CA VAL A 918 13.69 -13.99 -11.30
C VAL A 918 12.96 -15.32 -11.27
N ARG A 919 11.97 -15.48 -10.37
CA ARG A 919 11.17 -16.70 -10.27
C ARG A 919 10.41 -16.98 -11.56
N LEU A 920 9.72 -15.96 -12.07
CA LEU A 920 8.93 -16.06 -13.30
C LEU A 920 9.81 -16.45 -14.49
N LEU A 921 10.97 -15.83 -14.67
CA LEU A 921 11.87 -16.10 -15.80
C LEU A 921 12.50 -17.51 -15.72
N LEU A 922 12.86 -17.97 -14.51
CA LEU A 922 13.36 -19.34 -14.29
C LEU A 922 12.29 -20.41 -14.52
N GLU A 923 11.06 -20.19 -14.05
CA GLU A 923 9.91 -21.07 -14.29
C GLU A 923 9.58 -21.21 -15.78
N LYS A 924 10.10 -20.31 -16.62
CA LYS A 924 9.88 -20.26 -18.06
C LYS A 924 11.11 -20.66 -18.88
N GLY A 925 12.12 -21.24 -18.24
CA GLY A 925 13.27 -21.84 -18.90
C GLY A 925 14.40 -20.89 -19.25
N ALA A 926 14.46 -19.69 -18.66
CA ALA A 926 15.63 -18.81 -18.79
C ALA A 926 16.90 -19.49 -18.22
N SER A 927 17.99 -19.44 -18.99
CA SER A 927 19.26 -20.08 -18.67
C SER A 927 19.96 -19.39 -17.50
N MET A 928 20.37 -20.20 -16.53
CA MET A 928 21.22 -19.74 -15.43
C MET A 928 22.71 -19.64 -15.80
N GLU A 929 23.09 -20.14 -16.97
CA GLU A 929 24.49 -20.18 -17.44
C GLU A 929 24.87 -18.96 -18.28
N ALA A 930 23.93 -18.06 -18.53
CA ALA A 930 24.20 -16.86 -19.31
C ALA A 930 25.27 -15.99 -18.62
N MET A 931 26.17 -15.42 -19.44
CA MET A 931 27.19 -14.44 -19.03
C MET A 931 27.11 -13.18 -19.89
N ASP A 932 27.31 -12.00 -19.30
CA ASP A 932 27.37 -10.75 -20.08
C ASP A 932 28.66 -10.66 -20.93
N LYS A 933 28.81 -9.60 -21.75
CA LYS A 933 30.03 -9.37 -22.57
C LYS A 933 31.30 -9.17 -21.74
N SER A 934 31.19 -8.86 -20.45
CA SER A 934 32.32 -8.79 -19.52
C SER A 934 32.61 -10.12 -18.83
N GLY A 935 31.89 -11.19 -19.17
CA GLY A 935 32.03 -12.53 -18.58
C GLY A 935 31.34 -12.68 -17.22
N LYS A 936 30.51 -11.72 -16.79
CA LYS A 936 29.83 -11.82 -15.49
C LYS A 936 28.63 -12.76 -15.58
N THR A 937 28.60 -13.76 -14.71
CA THR A 937 27.47 -14.68 -14.52
C THR A 937 26.35 -14.03 -13.71
N LEU A 938 25.19 -14.69 -13.67
CA LEU A 938 24.08 -14.34 -12.78
C LEU A 938 24.49 -14.25 -11.30
N LEU A 939 25.36 -15.16 -10.84
CA LEU A 939 25.86 -15.14 -9.46
C LEU A 939 26.73 -13.90 -9.19
N ILE A 940 27.58 -13.51 -10.15
CA ILE A 940 28.39 -12.29 -10.02
C ILE A 940 27.49 -11.05 -9.98
N TRP A 941 26.43 -10.99 -10.80
CA TRP A 941 25.46 -9.88 -10.74
C TRP A 941 24.69 -9.84 -9.42
N ALA A 942 24.25 -10.99 -8.89
CA ALA A 942 23.58 -11.07 -7.59
C ALA A 942 24.49 -10.56 -6.45
N VAL A 943 25.80 -10.87 -6.52
CA VAL A 943 26.80 -10.38 -5.56
C VAL A 943 27.08 -8.89 -5.73
N ILE A 944 27.20 -8.39 -6.97
CA ILE A 944 27.42 -6.96 -7.25
C ILE A 944 26.25 -6.11 -6.76
N SER A 945 25.03 -6.62 -6.89
CA SER A 945 23.79 -5.99 -6.43
C SER A 945 23.45 -6.26 -4.96
N CYS A 946 24.30 -6.98 -4.23
CA CYS A 946 24.14 -7.25 -2.79
C CYS A 946 22.86 -8.00 -2.38
N HIS A 947 22.28 -8.84 -3.25
CA HIS A 947 21.06 -9.59 -2.95
C HIS A 947 21.36 -11.00 -2.39
N GLU A 948 21.58 -11.09 -1.08
CA GLU A 948 21.95 -12.35 -0.39
C GLU A 948 21.01 -13.52 -0.66
N ASP A 949 19.69 -13.28 -0.69
CA ASP A 949 18.71 -14.33 -0.95
C ASP A 949 18.78 -14.87 -2.38
N LEU A 950 19.13 -14.02 -3.35
CA LEU A 950 19.34 -14.43 -4.73
C LEU A 950 20.67 -15.18 -4.87
N VAL A 951 21.72 -14.75 -4.16
CA VAL A 951 23.01 -15.47 -4.10
C VAL A 951 22.81 -16.87 -3.52
N ILE A 952 22.07 -17.01 -2.40
CA ILE A 952 21.75 -18.31 -1.80
C ILE A 952 21.01 -19.19 -2.80
N ARG A 953 19.96 -18.67 -3.44
CA ARG A 953 19.12 -19.42 -4.38
C ARG A 953 19.89 -19.82 -5.64
N LEU A 954 20.74 -18.95 -6.16
CA LEU A 954 21.56 -19.24 -7.34
C LEU A 954 22.62 -20.32 -7.03
N LEU A 955 23.23 -20.28 -5.84
CA LEU A 955 24.15 -21.34 -5.37
C LEU A 955 23.44 -22.67 -5.13
N GLU A 956 22.25 -22.67 -4.51
CA GLU A 956 21.41 -23.87 -4.34
C GLU A 956 20.99 -24.51 -5.67
N LYS A 957 20.90 -23.69 -6.71
CA LYS A 957 20.60 -24.10 -8.08
C LYS A 957 21.83 -24.48 -8.90
N GLY A 958 23.00 -24.57 -8.27
CA GLY A 958 24.23 -25.08 -8.88
C GLY A 958 25.07 -24.03 -9.64
N SER A 959 24.86 -22.73 -9.39
CA SER A 959 25.73 -21.69 -9.97
C SER A 959 27.18 -21.89 -9.53
N ASP A 960 28.13 -21.82 -10.46
CA ASP A 960 29.55 -21.95 -10.16
C ASP A 960 30.04 -20.82 -9.24
N ILE A 961 30.38 -21.17 -8.00
CA ILE A 961 30.87 -20.24 -6.98
C ILE A 961 32.28 -19.70 -7.30
N GLU A 962 33.01 -20.38 -8.18
CA GLU A 962 34.35 -20.03 -8.64
C GLU A 962 34.37 -19.38 -10.04
N ALA A 963 33.19 -19.10 -10.62
CA ALA A 963 33.07 -18.48 -11.93
C ALA A 963 33.90 -17.19 -12.02
N ARG A 964 34.61 -17.02 -13.13
CA ARG A 964 35.49 -15.87 -13.36
C ARG A 964 34.94 -15.00 -14.48
N ASP A 965 34.86 -13.69 -14.23
CA ASP A 965 34.64 -12.74 -15.31
C ASP A 965 35.91 -12.54 -16.16
N LYS A 966 35.84 -11.74 -17.23
CA LYS A 966 36.99 -11.49 -18.12
C LYS A 966 38.16 -10.78 -17.44
N ALA A 967 37.94 -10.17 -16.28
CA ALA A 967 38.99 -9.58 -15.45
C ALA A 967 39.54 -10.58 -14.40
N GLY A 968 39.17 -11.87 -14.52
CA GLY A 968 39.55 -12.93 -13.59
C GLY A 968 38.87 -12.84 -12.23
N GLN A 969 37.86 -11.96 -12.06
CA GLN A 969 37.23 -11.73 -10.76
C GLN A 969 36.19 -12.79 -10.46
N THR A 970 36.24 -13.35 -9.25
CA THR A 970 35.27 -14.32 -8.72
C THR A 970 34.15 -13.63 -7.93
N PRO A 971 32.99 -14.28 -7.70
CA PRO A 971 31.97 -13.77 -6.79
C PRO A 971 32.53 -13.33 -5.43
N LEU A 972 33.44 -14.10 -4.83
CA LEU A 972 34.07 -13.75 -3.55
C LEU A 972 34.87 -12.44 -3.64
N MET A 973 35.63 -12.23 -4.72
CA MET A 973 36.37 -10.98 -4.92
C MET A 973 35.42 -9.79 -5.08
N TRP A 974 34.30 -9.95 -5.80
CA TRP A 974 33.29 -8.91 -5.94
C TRP A 974 32.61 -8.57 -4.60
N ALA A 975 32.28 -9.56 -3.77
CA ALA A 975 31.72 -9.35 -2.43
C ALA A 975 32.68 -8.54 -1.54
N ILE A 976 33.99 -8.82 -1.62
CA ILE A 976 35.04 -8.10 -0.90
C ILE A 976 35.20 -6.67 -1.44
N ARG A 977 35.20 -6.49 -2.77
CA ARG A 977 35.26 -5.14 -3.38
C ARG A 977 34.05 -4.28 -3.00
N LYS A 978 32.89 -4.90 -2.82
CA LYS A 978 31.64 -4.25 -2.38
C LYS A 978 31.56 -4.06 -0.86
N ARG A 979 32.55 -4.54 -0.09
CA ARG A 979 32.58 -4.49 1.38
C ARG A 979 31.37 -5.16 2.05
N ASN A 980 30.76 -6.14 1.40
CA ASN A 980 29.59 -6.84 1.93
C ASN A 980 30.02 -8.06 2.76
N GLN A 981 30.12 -7.88 4.08
CA GLN A 981 30.59 -8.91 5.01
C GLN A 981 29.71 -10.17 5.03
N ALA A 982 28.39 -9.99 4.90
CA ALA A 982 27.44 -11.10 4.93
C ALA A 982 27.60 -11.99 3.68
N LEU A 983 27.76 -11.39 2.50
CA LEU A 983 28.07 -12.14 1.27
C LEU A 983 29.45 -12.80 1.31
N VAL A 984 30.46 -12.18 1.92
CA VAL A 984 31.78 -12.80 2.11
C VAL A 984 31.67 -14.04 2.99
N ARG A 985 30.98 -13.94 4.14
CA ARG A 985 30.74 -15.09 5.02
C ARG A 985 29.94 -16.18 4.31
N LEU A 986 28.89 -15.80 3.58
CA LEU A 986 28.04 -16.71 2.83
C LEU A 986 28.88 -17.48 1.79
N LEU A 987 29.62 -16.80 0.93
CA LEU A 987 30.42 -17.43 -0.12
C LEU A 987 31.51 -18.34 0.47
N LEU A 988 32.19 -17.91 1.54
CA LEU A 988 33.19 -18.74 2.23
C LEU A 988 32.59 -19.98 2.89
N SER A 989 31.39 -19.85 3.48
CA SER A 989 30.64 -20.96 4.10
C SER A 989 30.13 -21.96 3.06
N ARG A 990 29.88 -21.50 1.82
CA ARG A 990 29.46 -22.33 0.68
C ARG A 990 30.64 -22.86 -0.15
N GLY A 991 31.86 -22.78 0.38
CA GLY A 991 33.03 -23.44 -0.20
C GLY A 991 33.89 -22.59 -1.14
N ALA A 992 33.67 -21.27 -1.22
CA ALA A 992 34.53 -20.40 -2.03
C ALA A 992 36.00 -20.50 -1.58
N LYS A 993 36.91 -20.72 -2.53
CA LYS A 993 38.36 -20.89 -2.31
C LYS A 993 39.06 -19.55 -2.24
N VAL A 994 40.03 -19.44 -1.33
CA VAL A 994 40.92 -18.28 -1.23
C VAL A 994 42.32 -18.72 -1.69
N THR A 995 42.77 -18.27 -2.86
CA THR A 995 44.13 -18.57 -3.35
C THR A 995 45.07 -17.39 -3.07
N LYS A 996 46.39 -17.65 -3.09
CA LYS A 996 47.43 -16.61 -2.91
C LYS A 996 47.25 -15.43 -3.86
N GLU A 997 46.87 -15.71 -5.10
CA GLU A 997 46.56 -14.71 -6.13
C GLU A 997 45.31 -13.87 -5.79
N LYS A 998 44.27 -14.49 -5.20
CA LYS A 998 43.08 -13.75 -4.74
C LYS A 998 43.41 -12.81 -3.60
N ILE A 999 44.22 -13.26 -2.64
CA ILE A 999 44.66 -12.47 -1.46
C ILE A 999 45.43 -11.23 -1.91
N ALA A 1000 46.35 -11.36 -2.87
CA ALA A 1000 47.11 -10.22 -3.41
C ALA A 1000 46.21 -9.14 -4.01
N ASN A 1001 45.14 -9.53 -4.73
CA ASN A 1001 44.18 -8.60 -5.35
C ASN A 1001 43.25 -7.87 -4.34
N ILE A 1002 43.11 -8.36 -3.12
CA ILE A 1002 42.18 -7.81 -2.10
C ILE A 1002 42.88 -7.29 -0.83
N GLN A 1003 44.20 -7.50 -0.70
CA GLN A 1003 45.03 -7.12 0.47
C GLN A 1003 44.84 -5.67 0.94
N PRO A 1004 44.71 -4.65 0.07
CA PRO A 1004 44.49 -3.28 0.51
C PRO A 1004 43.16 -3.05 1.24
N ARG A 1005 42.15 -3.90 1.01
CA ARG A 1005 40.79 -3.76 1.57
C ARG A 1005 40.51 -4.77 2.70
N LEU A 1006 41.42 -5.70 2.97
CA LEU A 1006 41.26 -6.72 4.01
C LEU A 1006 41.33 -6.17 5.44
N PHE A 1007 42.02 -5.04 5.66
CA PHE A 1007 42.13 -4.36 6.96
C PHE A 1007 40.85 -3.59 7.36
N GLU A 1008 39.89 -3.45 6.43
CA GLU A 1008 38.60 -2.81 6.68
C GLU A 1008 37.53 -3.81 7.19
N PHE A 1009 37.88 -5.11 7.28
CA PHE A 1009 37.00 -6.16 7.78
C PHE A 1009 37.36 -6.55 9.23
N PRO A 1010 36.37 -6.94 10.06
CA PRO A 1010 36.59 -7.45 11.41
C PRO A 1010 37.62 -8.57 11.44
N GLU A 1011 38.43 -8.60 12.51
CA GLU A 1011 39.57 -9.51 12.67
C GLU A 1011 39.21 -10.97 12.39
N GLN A 1012 38.07 -11.44 12.92
CA GLN A 1012 37.57 -12.81 12.72
C GLN A 1012 37.33 -13.19 11.24
N ILE A 1013 36.91 -12.23 10.40
CA ILE A 1013 36.70 -12.47 8.96
C ILE A 1013 38.04 -12.42 8.23
N ARG A 1014 38.89 -11.45 8.59
CA ARG A 1014 40.24 -11.30 8.06
C ARG A 1014 41.06 -12.56 8.31
N GLU A 1015 41.02 -13.09 9.53
CA GLU A 1015 41.66 -14.34 9.91
C GLU A 1015 41.11 -15.52 9.12
N LYS A 1016 39.79 -15.68 8.98
CA LYS A 1016 39.22 -16.77 8.16
C LYS A 1016 39.62 -16.70 6.69
N ILE A 1017 39.77 -15.50 6.12
CA ILE A 1017 40.25 -15.32 4.75
C ILE A 1017 41.75 -15.64 4.65
N MET A 1018 42.56 -15.25 5.64
CA MET A 1018 43.99 -15.53 5.68
C MET A 1018 44.31 -17.00 6.02
N ALA A 1019 43.48 -17.66 6.84
CA ALA A 1019 43.66 -19.02 7.36
C ALA A 1019 43.26 -20.12 6.36
N LYS A 1020 42.46 -19.82 5.33
CA LYS A 1020 42.18 -20.77 4.23
C LYS A 1020 43.35 -20.99 3.26
N ARG A 1021 44.58 -20.60 3.61
CA ARG A 1021 45.78 -21.00 2.88
C ARG A 1021 46.06 -22.46 3.20
N GLU A 1022 45.87 -23.33 2.20
CA GLU A 1022 46.22 -24.76 2.16
C GLU A 1022 47.22 -25.20 3.25
N LEU A 1023 46.69 -25.76 4.33
CA LEU A 1023 47.40 -26.65 5.26
C LEU A 1023 46.57 -27.93 5.29
N THR A 1024 47.18 -29.05 4.92
CA THR A 1024 46.51 -30.35 4.92
C THR A 1024 46.23 -30.78 6.37
N LEU A 1025 45.17 -31.58 6.58
CA LEU A 1025 44.77 -32.07 7.90
C LEU A 1025 45.91 -32.79 8.66
N LEU A 1026 46.88 -33.33 7.91
CA LEU A 1026 48.08 -33.99 8.41
C LEU A 1026 49.10 -33.01 9.02
N GLU A 1027 49.24 -31.81 8.43
CA GLU A 1027 50.15 -30.76 8.91
C GLU A 1027 49.59 -30.08 10.16
N PHE A 1028 48.26 -30.01 10.29
CA PHE A 1028 47.59 -29.51 11.49
C PHE A 1028 47.80 -30.44 12.71
N ALA A 1029 47.75 -31.76 12.51
CA ALA A 1029 47.93 -32.73 13.59
C ALA A 1029 49.39 -32.81 14.11
N GLN A 1030 50.39 -32.61 13.24
CA GLN A 1030 51.81 -32.68 13.62
C GLN A 1030 52.29 -31.45 14.41
N GLN A 1031 51.64 -30.30 14.26
CA GLN A 1031 52.12 -29.04 14.82
C GLN A 1031 51.71 -28.80 16.28
N PHE A 1032 50.78 -29.61 16.82
CA PHE A 1032 50.17 -29.39 18.13
C PHE A 1032 50.26 -30.59 19.10
N GLU A 1033 51.05 -31.62 18.76
CA GLU A 1033 51.32 -32.80 19.61
C GLU A 1033 50.06 -33.45 20.24
N GLU A 1034 48.90 -33.37 19.56
CA GLU A 1034 47.68 -34.04 20.02
C GLU A 1034 47.71 -35.52 19.64
N THR A 1035 48.31 -36.31 20.52
CA THR A 1035 48.47 -37.77 20.40
C THR A 1035 47.15 -38.52 20.21
N GLU A 1036 46.02 -37.98 20.66
CA GLU A 1036 44.69 -38.58 20.51
C GLU A 1036 44.16 -38.59 19.07
N ILE A 1037 44.53 -37.60 18.24
CA ILE A 1037 44.04 -37.51 16.85
C ILE A 1037 44.83 -38.46 15.92
N ILE A 1038 46.11 -38.70 16.22
CA ILE A 1038 46.95 -39.66 15.47
C ILE A 1038 46.46 -41.10 15.71
N GLU A 1039 46.03 -41.45 16.93
CA GLU A 1039 45.42 -42.76 17.22
C GLU A 1039 44.03 -42.94 16.58
N LEU A 1040 43.23 -41.86 16.49
CA LEU A 1040 41.92 -41.88 15.87
C LEU A 1040 41.98 -42.09 14.35
N ILE A 1041 42.98 -41.50 13.69
CA ILE A 1041 43.21 -41.66 12.24
C ILE A 1041 43.77 -43.06 11.92
N SER A 1042 44.58 -43.65 12.80
CA SER A 1042 45.13 -45.00 12.60
C SER A 1042 44.15 -46.14 12.94
N ARG A 1043 43.15 -45.91 13.79
CA ARG A 1043 42.09 -46.91 14.10
C ARG A 1043 40.97 -46.99 13.08
N ASN A 1044 40.63 -45.91 12.39
CA ASN A 1044 39.54 -45.90 11.40
C ASN A 1044 40.07 -46.00 9.98
N GLY A 1045 40.79 -47.10 9.71
CA GLY A 1045 41.35 -47.42 8.39
C GLY A 1045 40.37 -47.12 7.26
N ALA A 1046 40.65 -46.03 6.53
CA ALA A 1046 40.03 -45.73 5.26
C ALA A 1046 40.91 -46.35 4.18
N THR A 1047 40.29 -47.18 3.33
CA THR A 1047 40.56 -47.08 1.90
C THR A 1047 39.80 -45.90 1.34
#